data_AF-A0A7C6XU72-F1
#
_entry.id   AF-A0A7C6XU72-F1
#
_cell.length_a   1.000
_cell.length_b   1.000
_cell.length_c   1.000
_cell.angle_alpha   90.00
_cell.angle_beta   90.00
_cell.angle_gamma   90.00
#
_symmetry.space_group_name_H-M   'P 1'
#
loop_
_entity.id
_entity.type
_entity.pdbx_description
1 polymer ?
#
loop_
_entity_poly.entity_id
_entity_poly.type
_entity_poly.pdbx_seq_one_letter_code
_entity_poly.pdbx_strand_id
1 'polypeptide(L)'
;MNATNSPPPISVTAQSEGIISRLPGEIRLYSKSAKHYLFLPSSADLGAVPVKYNGELKLYDPDTGKLYSKGEVASLNLSEEKSFIYEYDEGTDTYNRYSVIVMKSTSAASMYVELDGGDDALRRINSWKDNTEAGSLKVTEVDGKIIYDGELTKMKGHGLTSYEASGNTNTKNSYNINIGKRAELIPGAGASKKWVLLRIRTWGNYDPAGLSYVTAFDTYNAIAGSDYYNICARYVDLYINGEYRGAYILTERMDINGSIRVTNLEKYTLYNNGGRSDERSDSDPAIAAGIKSYSYCPDAYHEIEDIDITGGYVLEIMCGHYGEYGFLTKNGMYINVKSPAYPTKEQVQYCALYIQQFENALFSLTGYNSEGKHYSEYIDTLSFAQQTLVYAFYLNWEIYRTSTYMYKDVDGSKHEKLTFGPVWDFETGPYVFEYDKSLLGTTFSYTEHQQYTWYQRFWQKGDFMDIMVKENERMKNILDQMLGKTKAVDIFDYDEYADGVEATQNMNWIRWQQPESYRHWADLMKNGLEYRYDHWYDNLWNPAKYLVSVDAKLEKTADGKTVLKADILGKYYDVQWYKVSADDMTYGQIITKAMDEEFAVTEDGMYFCAVTGPNNAYWEGARGSIFKSRELIMFSPVIDTTGKTLPRAGGLMKTSAPAANQTNEANPDNNSSVVPDDAVIKDSGSTSEVSGSSNLPWIAVTVIIVLLSAGSAFLAAKRNIKREKSAG
;
A
#
# COMPACT_ATOMS: atom_id res chain seq x y z
N MET A 1 57.08 -8.02 -14.24
CA MET A 1 55.66 -7.91 -13.84
C MET A 1 55.27 -6.44 -13.89
N ASN A 2 54.29 -6.08 -14.70
CA ASN A 2 53.82 -4.72 -14.93
C ASN A 2 52.48 -4.56 -14.21
N ALA A 3 52.40 -3.68 -13.20
CA ALA A 3 51.12 -3.36 -12.58
C ALA A 3 50.32 -2.44 -13.50
N THR A 4 49.02 -2.71 -13.67
CA THR A 4 48.14 -1.93 -14.53
C THR A 4 46.90 -1.44 -13.78
N ASN A 5 46.44 -0.25 -14.15
CA ASN A 5 45.18 0.35 -13.72
C ASN A 5 44.06 0.18 -14.77
N SER A 6 44.33 -0.56 -15.84
CA SER A 6 43.32 -0.94 -16.82
C SER A 6 42.44 -2.06 -16.26
N PRO A 7 41.19 -2.19 -16.73
CA PRO A 7 40.36 -3.33 -16.35
C PRO A 7 40.98 -4.65 -16.86
N PRO A 8 40.97 -5.74 -16.07
CA PRO A 8 41.34 -7.04 -16.57
C PRO A 8 40.36 -7.49 -17.67
N PRO A 9 40.86 -8.10 -18.75
CA PRO A 9 40.01 -8.55 -19.86
C PRO A 9 39.36 -9.89 -19.53
N ILE A 10 38.44 -9.87 -18.56
CA ILE A 10 37.72 -11.05 -18.06
C ILE A 10 36.22 -10.80 -17.89
N SER A 11 35.45 -11.87 -17.91
CA SER A 11 34.10 -11.92 -17.33
C SER A 11 33.97 -13.19 -16.47
N VAL A 12 32.98 -13.24 -15.59
CA VAL A 12 32.65 -14.46 -14.85
C VAL A 12 31.49 -15.14 -15.57
N THR A 13 31.57 -16.45 -15.78
CA THR A 13 30.50 -17.19 -16.49
C THR A 13 29.51 -17.83 -15.52
N ALA A 14 28.34 -18.22 -16.02
CA ALA A 14 27.34 -18.91 -15.25
C ALA A 14 27.87 -20.27 -14.76
N GLN A 15 27.43 -20.69 -13.57
CA GLN A 15 27.76 -21.97 -12.96
C GLN A 15 26.50 -22.57 -12.36
N SER A 16 26.06 -23.69 -12.94
CA SER A 16 24.86 -24.42 -12.51
C SER A 16 25.16 -25.91 -12.41
N GLU A 17 24.68 -26.52 -11.33
CA GLU A 17 24.81 -27.94 -11.01
C GLU A 17 23.43 -28.46 -10.58
N GLY A 18 22.70 -29.06 -11.53
CA GLY A 18 21.33 -29.51 -11.29
C GLY A 18 20.40 -28.36 -10.92
N ILE A 19 19.85 -28.39 -9.70
CA ILE A 19 18.92 -27.37 -9.19
C ILE A 19 19.60 -26.20 -8.48
N ILE A 20 20.93 -26.25 -8.33
CA ILE A 20 21.73 -25.20 -7.70
C ILE A 20 22.46 -24.41 -8.77
N SER A 21 22.45 -23.09 -8.65
CA SER A 21 23.25 -22.19 -9.45
C SER A 21 24.05 -21.26 -8.54
N ARG A 22 25.36 -21.52 -8.48
CA ARG A 22 26.34 -20.69 -7.77
C ARG A 22 26.51 -19.33 -8.44
N LEU A 23 26.35 -19.28 -9.76
CA LEU A 23 26.38 -18.07 -10.57
C LEU A 23 25.25 -18.16 -11.62
N PRO A 24 24.18 -17.37 -11.51
CA PRO A 24 22.99 -17.52 -12.33
C PRO A 24 23.20 -17.14 -13.81
N GLY A 25 24.20 -16.32 -14.10
CA GLY A 25 24.50 -15.80 -15.43
C GLY A 25 25.92 -15.26 -15.55
N GLU A 26 26.25 -14.66 -16.70
CA GLU A 26 27.54 -14.01 -16.92
C GLU A 26 27.63 -12.73 -16.11
N ILE A 27 28.72 -12.48 -15.37
CA ILE A 27 28.92 -11.25 -14.61
C ILE A 27 30.08 -10.47 -15.23
N ARG A 28 29.77 -9.25 -15.65
CA ARG A 28 30.73 -8.29 -16.19
C ARG A 28 31.40 -7.52 -15.05
N LEU A 29 32.66 -7.17 -15.27
CA LEU A 29 33.42 -6.32 -14.36
C LEU A 29 32.87 -4.89 -14.33
N TYR A 30 32.65 -4.33 -13.14
CA TYR A 30 32.34 -2.92 -12.97
C TYR A 30 33.63 -2.12 -12.76
N SER A 31 33.87 -1.09 -13.56
CA SER A 31 35.07 -0.26 -13.44
C SER A 31 34.71 1.19 -13.17
N LYS A 32 35.36 1.77 -12.15
CA LYS A 32 35.24 3.20 -11.83
C LYS A 32 36.61 3.76 -11.48
N SER A 33 37.03 4.76 -12.25
CA SER A 33 38.40 5.30 -12.19
C SER A 33 39.42 4.14 -12.32
N ALA A 34 40.38 4.02 -11.40
CA ALA A 34 41.38 2.94 -11.40
C ALA A 34 40.98 1.73 -10.52
N LYS A 35 39.69 1.61 -10.15
CA LYS A 35 39.19 0.50 -9.34
C LYS A 35 38.25 -0.38 -10.17
N HIS A 36 38.43 -1.69 -10.03
CA HIS A 36 37.73 -2.73 -10.78
C HIS A 36 37.06 -3.67 -9.79
N TYR A 37 35.75 -3.85 -9.93
CA TYR A 37 34.93 -4.57 -8.98
C TYR A 37 34.26 -5.76 -9.65
N LEU A 38 34.23 -6.87 -8.93
CA LEU A 38 33.44 -8.04 -9.26
C LEU A 38 32.36 -8.19 -8.18
N PHE A 39 31.11 -7.90 -8.54
CA PHE A 39 29.96 -7.99 -7.65
C PHE A 39 29.29 -9.37 -7.79
N LEU A 40 29.55 -10.25 -6.83
CA LEU A 40 29.11 -11.64 -6.87
C LEU A 40 27.87 -11.89 -6.00
N PRO A 41 26.98 -12.80 -6.43
CA PRO A 41 25.78 -13.17 -5.69
C PRO A 41 26.11 -13.95 -4.41
N SER A 42 25.14 -14.07 -3.50
CA SER A 42 25.27 -14.80 -2.24
C SER A 42 25.69 -16.26 -2.42
N SER A 43 25.27 -16.86 -3.54
CA SER A 43 25.54 -18.26 -3.86
C SER A 43 26.94 -18.52 -4.40
N ALA A 44 27.73 -17.48 -4.74
CA ALA A 44 29.04 -17.64 -5.35
C ALA A 44 30.06 -18.34 -4.44
N ASP A 45 30.84 -19.26 -5.02
CA ASP A 45 32.01 -19.87 -4.37
C ASP A 45 33.27 -19.09 -4.76
N LEU A 46 33.83 -18.35 -3.80
CA LEU A 46 35.01 -17.53 -4.05
C LEU A 46 36.29 -18.38 -4.21
N GLY A 47 36.31 -19.63 -3.76
CA GLY A 47 37.46 -20.51 -3.95
C GLY A 47 37.63 -21.03 -5.38
N ALA A 48 36.59 -20.92 -6.21
CA ALA A 48 36.53 -21.58 -7.51
C ALA A 48 35.71 -20.77 -8.55
N VAL A 49 35.93 -19.46 -8.63
CA VAL A 49 35.18 -18.58 -9.54
C VAL A 49 35.51 -18.89 -11.00
N PRO A 50 34.52 -19.22 -11.87
CA PRO A 50 34.74 -19.52 -13.28
C PRO A 50 34.91 -18.23 -14.09
N VAL A 51 36.17 -17.86 -14.30
CA VAL A 51 36.61 -16.67 -15.01
C VAL A 51 36.84 -17.01 -16.49
N LYS A 52 36.05 -16.42 -17.37
CA LYS A 52 36.24 -16.44 -18.82
C LYS A 52 37.25 -15.37 -19.21
N TYR A 53 38.31 -15.78 -19.92
CA TYR A 53 39.31 -14.84 -20.42
C TYR A 53 38.89 -14.25 -21.77
N ASN A 54 38.97 -12.92 -21.89
CA ASN A 54 38.54 -12.17 -23.07
C ASN A 54 39.70 -11.38 -23.74
N GLY A 55 40.92 -11.49 -23.22
CA GLY A 55 42.11 -10.81 -23.76
C GLY A 55 42.76 -11.55 -24.93
N GLU A 56 43.77 -10.92 -25.53
CA GLU A 56 44.50 -11.46 -26.71
C GLU A 56 45.81 -12.17 -26.34
N LEU A 57 46.25 -12.07 -25.09
CA LEU A 57 47.45 -12.73 -24.55
C LEU A 57 47.06 -14.09 -23.92
N LYS A 58 47.60 -14.42 -22.75
CA LYS A 58 47.24 -15.61 -21.97
C LYS A 58 46.86 -15.23 -20.54
N LEU A 59 45.72 -15.70 -20.03
CA LEU A 59 45.45 -15.63 -18.59
C LEU A 59 46.34 -16.65 -17.88
N TYR A 60 47.04 -16.21 -16.83
CA TYR A 60 47.87 -17.08 -15.98
C TYR A 60 47.20 -17.30 -14.63
N ASP A 61 47.06 -18.56 -14.25
CA ASP A 61 46.62 -18.97 -12.92
C ASP A 61 47.84 -19.27 -12.03
N PRO A 62 48.10 -18.44 -11.01
CA PRO A 62 49.26 -18.59 -10.14
C PRO A 62 49.18 -19.82 -9.22
N ASP A 63 47.98 -20.34 -8.94
CA ASP A 63 47.80 -21.47 -8.02
C ASP A 63 48.10 -22.80 -8.73
N THR A 64 47.77 -22.90 -10.02
CA THR A 64 47.97 -24.11 -10.81
C THR A 64 49.12 -24.03 -11.81
N GLY A 65 49.62 -22.83 -12.12
CA GLY A 65 50.62 -22.58 -13.14
C GLY A 65 50.11 -22.69 -14.59
N LYS A 66 48.79 -22.79 -14.79
CA LYS A 66 48.18 -22.96 -16.12
C LYS A 66 48.00 -21.65 -16.86
N LEU A 67 48.06 -21.73 -18.20
CA LEU A 67 47.77 -20.64 -19.12
C LEU A 67 46.46 -20.93 -19.87
N TYR A 68 45.63 -19.90 -20.00
CA TYR A 68 44.34 -19.96 -20.69
C TYR A 68 44.30 -18.94 -21.84
N SER A 69 43.75 -19.36 -22.96
CA SER A 69 43.58 -18.59 -24.19
C SER A 69 42.21 -17.91 -24.22
N LYS A 70 42.04 -16.95 -25.13
CA LYS A 70 40.78 -16.23 -25.31
C LYS A 70 39.59 -17.18 -25.45
N GLY A 71 38.54 -16.95 -24.65
CA GLY A 71 37.32 -17.76 -24.60
C GLY A 71 37.38 -18.94 -23.62
N GLU A 72 38.56 -19.34 -23.15
CA GLU A 72 38.68 -20.39 -22.13
C GLU A 72 38.26 -19.90 -20.74
N VAL A 73 37.79 -20.84 -19.92
CA VAL A 73 37.32 -20.58 -18.56
C VAL A 73 38.31 -21.19 -17.57
N ALA A 74 38.85 -20.35 -16.69
CA ALA A 74 39.69 -20.75 -15.57
C ALA A 74 38.85 -20.74 -14.28
N SER A 75 39.03 -21.74 -13.41
CA SER A 75 38.46 -21.70 -12.06
C SER A 75 39.51 -21.08 -11.12
N LEU A 76 39.31 -19.82 -10.74
CA LEU A 76 40.27 -19.05 -9.96
C LEU A 76 39.80 -18.88 -8.50
N ASN A 77 40.74 -18.97 -7.56
CA ASN A 77 40.50 -18.57 -6.19
C ASN A 77 40.55 -17.05 -6.06
N LEU A 78 39.41 -16.46 -5.72
CA LEU A 78 39.17 -15.03 -5.54
C LEU A 78 38.62 -14.74 -4.14
N SER A 79 39.05 -15.51 -3.13
CA SER A 79 38.56 -15.40 -1.74
C SER A 79 39.03 -14.14 -1.02
N GLU A 80 40.10 -13.52 -1.49
CA GLU A 80 40.62 -12.26 -0.94
C GLU A 80 39.86 -11.07 -1.53
N GLU A 81 39.45 -10.11 -0.67
CA GLU A 81 38.74 -8.90 -1.11
C GLU A 81 39.52 -8.16 -2.20
N LYS A 82 40.84 -8.07 -2.06
CA LYS A 82 41.74 -7.57 -3.11
C LYS A 82 42.47 -8.73 -3.76
N SER A 83 41.92 -9.18 -4.88
CA SER A 83 42.47 -10.25 -5.71
C SER A 83 43.25 -9.69 -6.91
N PHE A 84 44.04 -10.55 -7.56
CA PHE A 84 44.84 -10.18 -8.73
C PHE A 84 44.59 -11.12 -9.90
N ILE A 85 44.46 -10.54 -11.09
CA ILE A 85 44.40 -11.27 -12.35
C ILE A 85 45.73 -11.06 -13.08
N TYR A 86 46.28 -12.11 -13.66
CA TYR A 86 47.58 -12.10 -14.32
C TYR A 86 47.41 -12.44 -15.80
N GLU A 87 47.91 -11.57 -16.66
CA GLU A 87 47.96 -11.81 -18.10
C GLU A 87 49.43 -11.93 -18.52
N TYR A 88 49.80 -13.04 -19.14
CA TYR A 88 51.16 -13.36 -19.58
C TYR A 88 51.35 -13.00 -21.06
N ASP A 89 52.34 -12.15 -21.33
CA ASP A 89 52.78 -11.77 -22.67
C ASP A 89 53.99 -12.62 -23.08
N GLU A 90 53.74 -13.61 -23.95
CA GLU A 90 54.77 -14.48 -24.52
C GLU A 90 55.80 -13.72 -25.35
N GLY A 91 55.43 -12.59 -25.96
CA GLY A 91 56.31 -11.81 -26.83
C GLY A 91 57.38 -11.02 -26.07
N THR A 92 57.08 -10.63 -24.83
CA THR A 92 58.01 -9.89 -23.96
C THR A 92 58.51 -10.71 -22.77
N ASP A 93 57.98 -11.91 -22.56
CA ASP A 93 58.17 -12.75 -21.37
C ASP A 93 57.86 -11.99 -20.07
N THR A 94 56.73 -11.27 -20.06
CA THR A 94 56.30 -10.48 -18.89
C THR A 94 54.86 -10.76 -18.49
N TYR A 95 54.52 -10.42 -17.24
CA TYR A 95 53.17 -10.54 -16.70
C TYR A 95 52.58 -9.16 -16.45
N ASN A 96 51.39 -8.90 -16.96
CA ASN A 96 50.53 -7.79 -16.58
C ASN A 96 49.67 -8.21 -15.39
N ARG A 97 49.71 -7.42 -14.30
CA ARG A 97 48.95 -7.69 -13.07
C ARG A 97 47.86 -6.64 -12.89
N TYR A 98 46.63 -7.11 -12.86
CA TYR A 98 45.42 -6.31 -12.68
C TYR A 98 44.90 -6.50 -11.26
N SER A 99 44.49 -5.43 -10.59
CA SER A 99 43.82 -5.51 -9.28
C SER A 99 42.33 -5.62 -9.48
N VAL A 100 41.68 -6.54 -8.77
CA VAL A 100 40.22 -6.67 -8.71
C VAL A 100 39.77 -6.63 -7.25
N ILE A 101 38.71 -5.89 -6.97
CA ILE A 101 38.03 -5.86 -5.69
C ILE A 101 36.85 -6.82 -5.80
N VAL A 102 36.92 -7.93 -5.09
CA VAL A 102 35.89 -8.97 -5.10
C VAL A 102 34.93 -8.67 -3.97
N MET A 103 33.66 -8.54 -4.32
CA MET A 103 32.58 -8.31 -3.37
C MET A 103 31.53 -9.38 -3.53
N LYS A 104 30.96 -9.81 -2.42
CA LYS A 104 29.97 -10.87 -2.39
C LYS A 104 28.79 -10.48 -1.49
N SER A 105 27.59 -10.68 -1.98
CA SER A 105 26.37 -10.64 -1.18
C SER A 105 26.35 -11.77 -0.14
N THR A 106 25.53 -11.64 0.89
CA THR A 106 25.43 -12.66 1.96
C THR A 106 24.00 -13.11 2.26
N SER A 107 22.99 -12.33 1.88
CA SER A 107 21.60 -12.53 2.34
C SER A 107 20.53 -12.24 1.30
N ALA A 108 20.89 -11.71 0.13
CA ALA A 108 19.92 -11.45 -0.93
C ALA A 108 19.83 -12.63 -1.91
N ALA A 109 18.63 -12.86 -2.42
CA ALA A 109 18.45 -13.62 -3.65
C ALA A 109 19.10 -12.88 -4.82
N SER A 110 19.31 -13.57 -5.93
CA SER A 110 19.88 -12.96 -7.12
C SER A 110 18.91 -13.07 -8.28
N MET A 111 18.82 -12.01 -9.08
CA MET A 111 17.97 -11.93 -10.25
C MET A 111 18.82 -11.56 -11.47
N TYR A 112 18.83 -12.44 -12.45
CA TYR A 112 19.61 -12.30 -13.68
C TYR A 112 18.68 -12.14 -14.87
N VAL A 113 18.77 -11.00 -15.55
CA VAL A 113 17.97 -10.66 -16.72
C VAL A 113 18.89 -10.57 -17.94
N GLU A 114 18.58 -11.33 -18.98
CA GLU A 114 19.16 -11.13 -20.31
C GLU A 114 18.07 -10.61 -21.23
N LEU A 115 18.23 -9.39 -21.71
CA LEU A 115 17.32 -8.79 -22.68
C LEU A 115 17.71 -9.22 -24.09
N ASP A 116 16.72 -9.53 -24.94
CA ASP A 116 16.99 -9.99 -26.31
C ASP A 116 17.81 -8.98 -27.12
N GLY A 117 17.50 -7.69 -26.99
CA GLY A 117 18.27 -6.59 -27.58
C GLY A 117 19.46 -6.10 -26.75
N GLY A 118 19.87 -6.81 -25.69
CA GLY A 118 21.00 -6.46 -24.83
C GLY A 118 20.94 -5.03 -24.28
N ASP A 119 22.08 -4.34 -24.28
CA ASP A 119 22.18 -3.00 -23.68
C ASP A 119 21.40 -1.93 -24.47
N ASP A 120 21.18 -2.14 -25.77
CA ASP A 120 20.33 -1.28 -26.57
C ASP A 120 18.86 -1.40 -26.17
N ALA A 121 18.39 -2.59 -25.80
CA ALA A 121 17.07 -2.76 -25.22
C ALA A 121 16.94 -2.01 -23.89
N LEU A 122 17.94 -2.09 -23.02
CA LEU A 122 17.93 -1.36 -21.75
C LEU A 122 17.94 0.17 -21.98
N ARG A 123 18.72 0.68 -22.94
CA ARG A 123 18.67 2.09 -23.35
C ARG A 123 17.26 2.50 -23.81
N ARG A 124 16.61 1.67 -24.64
CA ARG A 124 15.24 1.91 -25.11
C ARG A 124 14.24 1.90 -23.97
N ILE A 125 14.29 0.92 -23.07
CA ILE A 125 13.44 0.92 -21.87
C ILE A 125 13.67 2.23 -21.13
N ASN A 126 14.91 2.54 -20.76
CA ASN A 126 15.26 3.74 -19.99
C ASN A 126 14.95 5.09 -20.70
N SER A 127 14.62 5.11 -21.99
CA SER A 127 14.23 6.35 -22.70
C SER A 127 12.73 6.65 -22.62
N TRP A 128 11.89 5.63 -22.41
CA TRP A 128 10.45 5.82 -22.25
C TRP A 128 9.82 4.67 -21.47
N LYS A 129 9.09 4.97 -20.38
CA LYS A 129 8.61 3.96 -19.42
C LYS A 129 7.73 2.87 -20.02
N ASP A 130 7.04 3.16 -21.14
CA ASP A 130 6.15 2.21 -21.80
C ASP A 130 6.83 1.42 -22.92
N ASN A 131 8.11 1.68 -23.22
CA ASN A 131 8.91 0.78 -24.03
C ASN A 131 9.07 -0.56 -23.30
N THR A 132 8.99 -1.64 -24.08
CA THR A 132 9.01 -3.01 -23.57
C THR A 132 10.05 -3.85 -24.28
N GLU A 133 10.70 -4.75 -23.56
CA GLU A 133 11.55 -5.79 -24.14
C GLU A 133 11.22 -7.16 -23.53
N ALA A 134 11.42 -8.24 -24.28
CA ALA A 134 11.44 -9.60 -23.78
C ALA A 134 12.88 -10.07 -23.50
N GLY A 135 13.01 -11.31 -23.02
CA GLY A 135 14.31 -11.90 -22.73
C GLY A 135 14.21 -13.19 -21.93
N SER A 136 15.23 -13.45 -21.12
CA SER A 136 15.23 -14.52 -20.13
C SER A 136 15.48 -14.00 -18.72
N LEU A 137 14.98 -14.76 -17.73
CA LEU A 137 15.11 -14.46 -16.32
C LEU A 137 15.56 -15.73 -15.58
N LYS A 138 16.57 -15.59 -14.74
CA LYS A 138 16.90 -16.58 -13.70
C LYS A 138 16.89 -15.93 -12.33
N VAL A 139 16.24 -16.59 -11.37
CA VAL A 139 16.18 -16.15 -9.97
C VAL A 139 16.68 -17.27 -9.09
N THR A 140 17.62 -16.97 -8.21
CA THR A 140 18.19 -17.94 -7.26
C THR A 140 18.05 -17.45 -5.82
N GLU A 141 17.86 -18.41 -4.92
CA GLU A 141 17.87 -18.18 -3.49
C GLU A 141 19.31 -17.96 -2.98
N VAL A 142 19.47 -17.56 -1.71
CA VAL A 142 20.79 -17.26 -1.09
C VAL A 142 21.79 -18.41 -1.24
N ASP A 143 21.32 -19.66 -1.13
CA ASP A 143 22.13 -20.87 -1.26
C ASP A 143 22.40 -21.30 -2.73
N GLY A 144 21.82 -20.57 -3.69
CA GLY A 144 21.91 -20.84 -5.11
C GLY A 144 20.77 -21.69 -5.66
N LYS A 145 19.83 -22.16 -4.84
CA LYS A 145 18.67 -22.92 -5.34
C LYS A 145 17.90 -22.10 -6.37
N ILE A 146 17.65 -22.68 -7.53
CA ILE A 146 16.91 -22.02 -8.61
C ILE A 146 15.44 -21.91 -8.21
N ILE A 147 14.95 -20.68 -8.09
CA ILE A 147 13.53 -20.33 -7.85
C ILE A 147 12.80 -20.26 -9.19
N TYR A 148 13.44 -19.62 -10.17
CA TYR A 148 12.91 -19.48 -11.51
C TYR A 148 14.04 -19.54 -12.53
N ASP A 149 13.78 -20.25 -13.63
CA ASP A 149 14.61 -20.25 -14.83
C ASP A 149 13.67 -20.40 -16.03
N GLY A 150 13.68 -19.39 -16.91
CA GLY A 150 12.82 -19.37 -18.08
C GLY A 150 12.63 -17.99 -18.70
N GLU A 151 11.58 -17.86 -19.48
CA GLU A 151 11.29 -16.68 -20.28
C GLU A 151 10.88 -15.46 -19.42
N LEU A 152 11.40 -14.30 -19.80
CA LEU A 152 10.91 -12.98 -19.42
C LEU A 152 10.09 -12.45 -20.60
N THR A 153 8.77 -12.51 -20.49
CA THR A 153 7.89 -12.12 -21.62
C THR A 153 7.83 -10.60 -21.80
N LYS A 154 8.11 -9.84 -20.75
CA LYS A 154 8.10 -8.37 -20.79
C LYS A 154 8.86 -7.77 -19.62
N MET A 155 9.67 -6.77 -19.90
CA MET A 155 10.23 -5.81 -18.95
C MET A 155 9.94 -4.40 -19.45
N LYS A 156 9.49 -3.51 -18.56
CA LYS A 156 9.29 -2.09 -18.85
C LYS A 156 9.56 -1.22 -17.62
N GLY A 157 9.65 0.10 -17.83
CA GLY A 157 9.75 1.06 -16.72
C GLY A 157 8.55 0.99 -15.77
N HIS A 158 8.80 1.22 -14.48
CA HIS A 158 7.77 1.38 -13.44
C HIS A 158 7.89 2.76 -12.79
N GLY A 159 6.74 3.31 -12.40
CA GLY A 159 6.63 4.61 -11.74
C GLY A 159 6.18 5.72 -12.68
N LEU A 160 5.46 6.69 -12.12
CA LEU A 160 5.05 7.91 -12.84
C LEU A 160 6.09 9.02 -12.62
N THR A 161 6.25 9.45 -11.37
CA THR A 161 7.17 10.51 -10.95
C THR A 161 8.56 9.99 -10.59
N SER A 162 8.65 8.72 -10.18
CA SER A 162 9.91 8.07 -9.81
C SER A 162 10.71 7.59 -11.04
N TYR A 163 10.07 7.45 -12.20
CA TYR A 163 10.75 6.96 -13.39
C TYR A 163 11.60 8.04 -14.07
N GLU A 164 12.86 7.72 -14.39
CA GLU A 164 13.78 8.62 -15.07
C GLU A 164 13.98 8.20 -16.55
N ALA A 165 13.36 8.95 -17.45
CA ALA A 165 13.44 8.78 -18.90
C ALA A 165 14.75 9.34 -19.50
N SER A 166 15.89 8.78 -19.08
CA SER A 166 17.24 9.25 -19.43
C SER A 166 17.81 8.62 -20.71
N GLY A 167 17.30 7.46 -21.13
CA GLY A 167 17.89 6.64 -22.20
C GLY A 167 19.28 6.08 -21.88
N ASN A 168 19.77 6.26 -20.66
CA ASN A 168 21.10 5.85 -20.24
C ASN A 168 21.04 4.46 -19.57
N THR A 169 21.96 3.56 -19.91
CA THR A 169 22.09 2.29 -19.19
C THR A 169 22.53 2.50 -17.75
N ASN A 170 23.21 3.59 -17.40
CA ASN A 170 23.62 3.90 -16.03
C ASN A 170 22.56 4.61 -15.19
N THR A 171 21.29 4.30 -15.40
CA THR A 171 20.16 4.86 -14.62
C THR A 171 19.51 3.78 -13.76
N LYS A 172 19.34 4.05 -12.47
CA LYS A 172 18.63 3.17 -11.53
C LYS A 172 17.13 3.48 -11.60
N ASN A 173 16.42 2.75 -12.46
CA ASN A 173 14.95 2.82 -12.56
C ASN A 173 14.30 1.63 -11.87
N SER A 174 13.03 1.79 -11.47
CA SER A 174 12.16 0.67 -11.12
C SER A 174 11.61 0.01 -12.39
N TYR A 175 11.31 -1.28 -12.33
CA TYR A 175 10.85 -2.05 -13.48
C TYR A 175 9.64 -2.92 -13.16
N ASN A 176 8.70 -2.99 -14.11
CA ASN A 176 7.66 -3.99 -14.13
C ASN A 176 8.14 -5.16 -14.98
N ILE A 177 8.06 -6.38 -14.45
CA ILE A 177 8.42 -7.60 -15.18
C ILE A 177 7.24 -8.57 -15.29
N ASN A 178 7.17 -9.28 -16.42
CA ASN A 178 6.28 -10.41 -16.63
C ASN A 178 7.08 -11.65 -16.99
N ILE A 179 6.80 -12.77 -16.31
CA ILE A 179 7.47 -14.06 -16.54
C ILE A 179 6.57 -15.04 -17.31
N GLY A 180 7.17 -15.93 -18.10
CA GLY A 180 6.44 -16.85 -19.00
C GLY A 180 5.53 -17.83 -18.27
N LYS A 181 6.04 -18.45 -17.20
CA LYS A 181 5.29 -19.36 -16.31
C LYS A 181 5.01 -18.70 -14.96
N ARG A 182 3.84 -18.99 -14.37
CA ARG A 182 3.54 -18.55 -13.00
C ARG A 182 4.56 -19.17 -12.05
N ALA A 183 5.18 -18.36 -11.21
CA ALA A 183 6.12 -18.81 -10.18
C ALA A 183 6.00 -17.90 -8.97
N GLU A 184 6.33 -18.43 -7.79
CA GLU A 184 6.44 -17.68 -6.55
C GLU A 184 7.90 -17.24 -6.40
N LEU A 185 8.18 -15.95 -6.63
CA LEU A 185 9.56 -15.42 -6.55
C LEU A 185 9.94 -14.98 -5.14
N ILE A 186 8.95 -14.82 -4.26
CA ILE A 186 9.08 -14.43 -2.86
C ILE A 186 8.28 -15.44 -2.04
N PRO A 187 8.88 -16.13 -1.07
CA PRO A 187 8.15 -17.05 -0.21
C PRO A 187 6.95 -16.37 0.46
N GLY A 188 5.75 -16.94 0.34
CA GLY A 188 4.52 -16.43 0.94
C GLY A 188 3.68 -15.51 0.04
N ALA A 189 4.26 -14.96 -1.03
CA ALA A 189 3.55 -14.11 -2.00
C ALA A 189 2.55 -14.88 -2.88
N GLY A 190 2.74 -16.20 -3.01
CA GLY A 190 2.05 -17.02 -3.98
C GLY A 190 2.55 -16.83 -5.42
N ALA A 191 2.21 -17.78 -6.28
CA ALA A 191 2.71 -17.79 -7.66
C ALA A 191 2.01 -16.72 -8.52
N SER A 192 2.78 -15.88 -9.22
CA SER A 192 2.31 -14.82 -10.12
C SER A 192 3.12 -14.80 -11.42
N LYS A 193 2.55 -14.19 -12.48
CA LYS A 193 3.33 -13.80 -13.67
C LYS A 193 3.84 -12.36 -13.61
N LYS A 194 3.21 -11.50 -12.81
CA LYS A 194 3.44 -10.06 -12.79
C LYS A 194 4.15 -9.68 -11.50
N TRP A 195 5.34 -9.10 -11.62
CA TRP A 195 6.18 -8.67 -10.49
C TRP A 195 6.69 -7.24 -10.71
N VAL A 196 7.19 -6.61 -9.64
CA VAL A 196 7.76 -5.27 -9.64
C VAL A 196 9.13 -5.29 -8.96
N LEU A 197 10.10 -4.65 -9.60
CA LEU A 197 11.42 -4.33 -9.05
C LEU A 197 11.41 -2.86 -8.68
N LEU A 198 11.33 -2.56 -7.38
CA LEU A 198 11.41 -1.22 -6.85
C LEU A 198 12.88 -0.86 -6.60
N ARG A 199 13.30 0.28 -7.16
CA ARG A 199 14.63 0.82 -6.87
C ARG A 199 14.69 1.32 -5.43
N ILE A 200 15.85 1.17 -4.82
CA ILE A 200 16.22 1.90 -3.61
C ILE A 200 16.69 3.29 -4.05
N ARG A 201 16.03 4.36 -3.58
CA ARG A 201 16.38 5.74 -3.95
C ARG A 201 17.55 6.22 -3.12
N THR A 202 18.55 6.80 -3.77
CA THR A 202 19.85 7.04 -3.13
C THR A 202 20.12 8.51 -2.80
N TRP A 203 19.08 9.34 -2.67
CA TRP A 203 19.20 10.78 -2.38
C TRP A 203 17.89 11.37 -1.83
N GLY A 204 17.95 12.57 -1.26
CA GLY A 204 16.79 13.39 -0.88
C GLY A 204 16.18 12.99 0.47
N ASN A 205 14.88 13.26 0.62
CA ASN A 205 14.11 12.89 1.82
C ASN A 205 13.60 11.43 1.77
N TYR A 206 14.22 10.61 0.91
CA TYR A 206 13.90 9.20 0.74
C TYR A 206 14.84 8.34 1.60
N ASP A 207 14.56 7.04 1.69
CA ASP A 207 15.41 6.10 2.39
C ASP A 207 16.47 5.43 1.47
N PRO A 208 17.76 5.85 1.56
CA PRO A 208 18.85 5.23 0.81
C PRO A 208 19.29 3.86 1.36
N ALA A 209 18.95 3.54 2.62
CA ALA A 209 19.19 2.22 3.19
C ALA A 209 18.14 1.20 2.71
N GLY A 210 17.04 1.65 2.10
CA GLY A 210 16.01 0.80 1.49
C GLY A 210 15.24 -0.07 2.48
N LEU A 211 15.20 0.30 3.75
CA LEU A 211 14.56 -0.41 4.87
C LEU A 211 13.09 0.00 5.05
N SER A 212 12.69 1.18 4.58
CA SER A 212 11.33 1.74 4.70
C SER A 212 10.24 0.85 4.08
N TYR A 213 10.46 0.34 2.87
CA TYR A 213 9.51 -0.59 2.23
C TYR A 213 9.27 -1.84 3.05
N VAL A 214 10.34 -2.53 3.48
CA VAL A 214 10.22 -3.81 4.20
C VAL A 214 9.60 -3.60 5.58
N THR A 215 10.08 -2.62 6.33
CA THR A 215 9.53 -2.30 7.65
C THR A 215 8.04 -1.96 7.58
N ALA A 216 7.61 -1.16 6.59
CA ALA A 216 6.20 -0.81 6.43
C ALA A 216 5.33 -1.97 5.97
N PHE A 217 5.79 -2.76 4.99
CA PHE A 217 5.04 -3.90 4.46
C PHE A 217 4.87 -4.99 5.53
N ASP A 218 5.93 -5.32 6.26
CA ASP A 218 5.86 -6.35 7.29
C ASP A 218 5.09 -5.86 8.52
N THR A 219 5.15 -4.57 8.86
CA THR A 219 4.26 -4.00 9.90
C THR A 219 2.80 -4.14 9.48
N TYR A 220 2.45 -3.85 8.22
CA TYR A 220 1.09 -4.06 7.72
C TYR A 220 0.68 -5.53 7.79
N ASN A 221 1.52 -6.44 7.29
CA ASN A 221 1.23 -7.87 7.29
C ASN A 221 1.02 -8.42 8.71
N ALA A 222 1.81 -7.95 9.68
CA ALA A 222 1.69 -8.36 11.08
C ALA A 222 0.41 -7.83 11.77
N ILE A 223 0.01 -6.58 11.50
CA ILE A 223 -1.24 -6.04 12.06
C ILE A 223 -2.47 -6.60 11.33
N ALA A 224 -2.41 -6.82 10.03
CA ALA A 224 -3.53 -7.34 9.26
C ALA A 224 -3.76 -8.83 9.57
N GLY A 225 -2.67 -9.59 9.65
CA GLY A 225 -2.69 -11.04 9.86
C GLY A 225 -3.18 -11.80 8.62
N SER A 226 -3.41 -13.10 8.78
CA SER A 226 -3.76 -14.00 7.66
C SER A 226 -5.16 -13.77 7.08
N ASP A 227 -5.96 -12.89 7.69
CA ASP A 227 -7.32 -12.64 7.24
C ASP A 227 -7.40 -11.76 6.00
N TYR A 228 -6.34 -11.00 5.72
CA TYR A 228 -6.25 -10.05 4.62
C TYR A 228 -5.15 -10.44 3.64
N TYR A 229 -5.22 -9.81 2.47
CA TYR A 229 -4.17 -9.88 1.48
C TYR A 229 -2.93 -9.12 1.94
N ASN A 230 -1.84 -9.86 2.10
CA ASN A 230 -0.53 -9.35 2.46
C ASN A 230 0.27 -8.95 1.22
N ILE A 231 1.33 -8.18 1.43
CA ILE A 231 2.30 -7.81 0.41
C ILE A 231 3.69 -8.24 0.86
N CYS A 232 4.40 -8.98 0.02
CA CYS A 232 5.73 -9.46 0.36
C CYS A 232 6.81 -8.60 -0.32
N ALA A 233 7.92 -8.42 0.38
CA ALA A 233 9.10 -7.77 -0.17
C ALA A 233 10.35 -8.60 0.14
N ARG A 234 11.30 -8.63 -0.79
CA ARG A 234 12.65 -9.15 -0.54
C ARG A 234 13.69 -8.37 -1.32
N TYR A 235 14.91 -8.32 -0.80
CA TYR A 235 16.04 -7.84 -1.59
C TYR A 235 16.45 -8.86 -2.65
N VAL A 236 16.78 -8.33 -3.83
CA VAL A 236 17.47 -9.05 -4.89
C VAL A 236 18.68 -8.27 -5.37
N ASP A 237 19.78 -8.98 -5.57
CA ASP A 237 20.91 -8.51 -6.37
C ASP A 237 20.55 -8.65 -7.85
N LEU A 238 20.30 -7.51 -8.49
CA LEU A 238 19.86 -7.47 -9.89
C LEU A 238 21.05 -7.36 -10.84
N TYR A 239 21.06 -8.21 -11.86
CA TYR A 239 21.98 -8.17 -12.99
C TYR A 239 21.16 -8.05 -14.27
N ILE A 240 21.54 -7.13 -15.17
CA ILE A 240 20.94 -7.00 -16.49
C ILE A 240 22.05 -7.07 -17.53
N ASN A 241 21.95 -8.00 -18.48
CA ASN A 241 22.95 -8.27 -19.51
C ASN A 241 24.37 -8.46 -18.91
N GLY A 242 24.41 -9.14 -17.77
CA GLY A 242 25.60 -9.37 -16.96
C GLY A 242 26.17 -8.18 -16.18
N GLU A 243 25.61 -6.98 -16.29
CA GLU A 243 26.03 -5.86 -15.45
C GLU A 243 25.25 -5.82 -14.13
N TYR A 244 25.95 -5.75 -12.99
CA TYR A 244 25.31 -5.54 -11.70
C TYR A 244 24.62 -4.18 -11.61
N ARG A 245 23.36 -4.18 -11.19
CA ARG A 245 22.47 -3.02 -11.12
C ARG A 245 22.22 -2.54 -9.68
N GLY A 246 22.85 -3.18 -8.70
CA GLY A 246 22.60 -2.89 -7.29
C GLY A 246 21.48 -3.73 -6.70
N ALA A 247 21.24 -3.50 -5.42
CA ALA A 247 20.12 -4.04 -4.69
C ALA A 247 18.80 -3.41 -5.16
N TYR A 248 17.78 -4.25 -5.27
CA TYR A 248 16.40 -3.89 -5.57
C TYR A 248 15.45 -4.57 -4.59
N ILE A 249 14.27 -4.00 -4.39
CA ILE A 249 13.18 -4.64 -3.66
C ILE A 249 12.26 -5.29 -4.68
N LEU A 250 12.19 -6.62 -4.66
CA LEU A 250 11.23 -7.39 -5.42
C LEU A 250 9.92 -7.49 -4.62
N THR A 251 8.80 -7.20 -5.25
CA THR A 251 7.45 -7.32 -4.67
C THR A 251 6.42 -7.68 -5.75
N GLU A 252 5.23 -8.12 -5.33
CA GLU A 252 4.10 -8.35 -6.22
C GLU A 252 3.63 -7.05 -6.88
N ARG A 253 3.02 -7.16 -8.07
CA ARG A 253 2.28 -6.02 -8.64
C ARG A 253 0.93 -5.90 -7.94
N MET A 254 0.51 -4.68 -7.61
CA MET A 254 -0.85 -4.41 -7.07
C MET A 254 -1.90 -4.66 -8.17
N ASP A 255 -2.32 -5.90 -8.31
CA ASP A 255 -3.17 -6.44 -9.38
C ASP A 255 -3.80 -7.76 -8.91
N ILE A 256 -4.83 -8.28 -9.59
CA ILE A 256 -5.38 -9.61 -9.27
C ILE A 256 -4.32 -10.67 -9.52
N ASN A 257 -3.77 -11.22 -8.45
CA ASN A 257 -2.71 -12.22 -8.50
C ASN A 257 -2.66 -13.02 -7.17
N GLY A 258 -1.46 -13.50 -6.80
CA GLY A 258 -1.26 -14.20 -5.52
C GLY A 258 -1.43 -13.33 -4.27
N SER A 259 -1.21 -12.01 -4.37
CA SER A 259 -1.41 -11.07 -3.26
C SER A 259 -2.85 -10.60 -3.17
N ILE A 260 -3.51 -10.17 -4.25
CA ILE A 260 -4.95 -9.81 -4.24
C ILE A 260 -5.78 -10.90 -4.93
N ARG A 261 -6.43 -11.77 -4.14
CA ARG A 261 -7.13 -12.98 -4.64
C ARG A 261 -8.66 -12.83 -4.75
N VAL A 262 -9.13 -11.70 -5.26
CA VAL A 262 -10.56 -11.52 -5.57
C VAL A 262 -10.97 -12.30 -6.82
N THR A 263 -12.27 -12.51 -7.02
CA THR A 263 -12.83 -13.11 -8.24
C THR A 263 -12.26 -12.41 -9.48
N ASN A 264 -11.75 -13.17 -10.44
CA ASN A 264 -11.15 -12.60 -11.64
C ASN A 264 -12.21 -12.28 -12.70
N LEU A 265 -12.91 -11.17 -12.49
CA LEU A 265 -13.95 -10.68 -13.41
C LEU A 265 -13.37 -10.28 -14.78
N GLU A 266 -12.09 -9.89 -14.84
CA GLU A 266 -11.39 -9.53 -16.08
C GLU A 266 -11.39 -10.67 -17.11
N LYS A 267 -11.40 -11.93 -16.66
CA LYS A 267 -11.48 -13.09 -17.56
C LYS A 267 -12.73 -13.08 -18.44
N TYR A 268 -13.80 -12.46 -17.96
CA TYR A 268 -15.11 -12.44 -18.61
C TYR A 268 -15.47 -11.08 -19.20
N THR A 269 -14.65 -10.06 -18.98
CA THR A 269 -14.79 -8.73 -19.58
C THR A 269 -13.92 -8.66 -20.82
N LEU A 270 -14.55 -8.84 -21.99
CA LEU A 270 -13.89 -8.79 -23.29
C LEU A 270 -14.08 -7.41 -23.93
N TYR A 271 -13.23 -7.08 -24.89
CA TYR A 271 -13.30 -5.83 -25.66
C TYR A 271 -12.70 -6.08 -27.05
N ASN A 272 -12.99 -5.20 -28.02
CA ASN A 272 -12.50 -5.36 -29.39
C ASN A 272 -11.21 -4.59 -29.63
N ASN A 273 -11.32 -3.25 -29.65
CA ASN A 273 -10.20 -2.34 -29.87
C ASN A 273 -9.76 -1.67 -28.57
N GLY A 274 -10.68 -1.57 -27.60
CA GLY A 274 -10.50 -0.74 -26.42
C GLY A 274 -10.68 0.73 -26.77
N GLY A 275 -10.66 1.58 -25.75
CA GLY A 275 -10.87 3.00 -25.90
C GLY A 275 -11.62 3.57 -24.70
N ARG A 276 -11.77 4.90 -24.67
CA ARG A 276 -12.33 5.59 -23.52
C ARG A 276 -13.54 6.42 -23.93
N SER A 277 -14.63 6.27 -23.19
CA SER A 277 -15.76 7.19 -23.20
C SER A 277 -15.95 7.78 -21.81
N ASP A 278 -16.28 9.07 -21.74
CA ASP A 278 -16.59 9.76 -20.49
C ASP A 278 -18.10 10.03 -20.39
N GLU A 279 -18.67 9.86 -19.20
CA GLU A 279 -20.08 10.14 -18.90
C GLU A 279 -20.21 11.28 -17.89
N ARG A 280 -21.18 12.17 -18.14
CA ARG A 280 -21.51 13.35 -17.31
C ARG A 280 -23.00 13.73 -17.38
N SER A 281 -23.82 12.94 -18.06
CA SER A 281 -25.24 13.23 -18.25
C SER A 281 -26.02 13.01 -16.96
N ASP A 282 -26.83 13.99 -16.55
CA ASP A 282 -27.70 13.89 -15.37
C ASP A 282 -28.76 12.78 -15.50
N SER A 283 -28.98 12.25 -16.71
CA SER A 283 -29.86 11.08 -16.92
C SER A 283 -29.21 9.74 -16.57
N ASP A 284 -27.88 9.71 -16.39
CA ASP A 284 -27.15 8.51 -15.98
C ASP A 284 -27.37 8.24 -14.47
N PRO A 285 -27.64 6.99 -14.05
CA PRO A 285 -27.96 6.68 -12.66
C PRO A 285 -26.82 7.01 -11.68
N ALA A 286 -25.55 6.80 -12.06
CA ALA A 286 -24.42 7.11 -11.19
C ALA A 286 -24.25 8.62 -11.01
N ILE A 287 -24.42 9.39 -12.10
CA ILE A 287 -24.35 10.85 -12.07
C ILE A 287 -25.53 11.43 -11.26
N ALA A 288 -26.74 10.92 -11.47
CA ALA A 288 -27.93 11.29 -10.69
C ALA A 288 -27.77 11.00 -9.19
N ALA A 289 -27.02 9.97 -8.81
CA ALA A 289 -26.67 9.65 -7.43
C ALA A 289 -25.57 10.55 -6.82
N GLY A 290 -24.95 11.42 -7.63
CA GLY A 290 -23.99 12.44 -7.20
C GLY A 290 -22.55 12.27 -7.71
N ILE A 291 -22.26 11.21 -8.47
CA ILE A 291 -20.97 11.07 -9.16
C ILE A 291 -20.79 12.25 -10.12
N LYS A 292 -19.61 12.88 -10.11
CA LYS A 292 -19.36 14.07 -10.94
C LYS A 292 -19.05 13.71 -12.39
N SER A 293 -18.33 12.61 -12.59
CA SER A 293 -18.02 12.04 -13.89
C SER A 293 -17.43 10.64 -13.72
N TYR A 294 -17.48 9.83 -14.77
CA TYR A 294 -16.72 8.59 -14.87
C TYR A 294 -16.31 8.28 -16.30
N SER A 295 -15.36 7.35 -16.48
CA SER A 295 -14.95 6.83 -17.78
C SER A 295 -14.95 5.31 -17.82
N TYR A 296 -15.27 4.75 -18.98
CA TYR A 296 -15.42 3.31 -19.23
C TYR A 296 -14.94 2.94 -20.64
N CYS A 297 -14.81 1.64 -20.89
CA CYS A 297 -14.48 1.10 -22.20
C CYS A 297 -15.76 0.89 -23.02
N PRO A 298 -15.99 1.63 -24.13
CA PRO A 298 -17.29 1.68 -24.79
C PRO A 298 -17.62 0.43 -25.61
N ASP A 299 -16.61 -0.36 -25.99
CA ASP A 299 -16.76 -1.61 -26.74
C ASP A 299 -16.51 -2.85 -25.87
N ALA A 300 -16.40 -2.67 -24.54
CA ALA A 300 -16.29 -3.78 -23.61
C ALA A 300 -17.65 -4.45 -23.38
N TYR A 301 -17.66 -5.77 -23.25
CA TYR A 301 -18.84 -6.59 -23.03
C TYR A 301 -18.51 -7.82 -22.19
N HIS A 302 -19.55 -8.47 -21.66
CA HIS A 302 -19.40 -9.72 -20.92
C HIS A 302 -19.53 -10.93 -21.85
N GLU A 303 -18.61 -11.89 -21.73
CA GLU A 303 -18.71 -13.16 -22.45
C GLU A 303 -19.92 -13.99 -21.99
N ILE A 304 -20.28 -13.85 -20.71
CA ILE A 304 -21.37 -14.60 -20.06
C ILE A 304 -22.54 -13.64 -19.78
N GLU A 305 -23.74 -14.04 -20.19
CA GLU A 305 -24.99 -13.35 -19.84
C GLU A 305 -25.27 -13.48 -18.34
N ASP A 306 -25.80 -12.42 -17.70
CA ASP A 306 -26.08 -12.35 -16.26
C ASP A 306 -24.88 -12.58 -15.33
N ILE A 307 -23.67 -12.21 -15.77
CA ILE A 307 -22.49 -12.28 -14.91
C ILE A 307 -22.63 -11.43 -13.64
N ASP A 308 -22.23 -11.99 -12.51
CA ASP A 308 -22.20 -11.27 -11.24
C ASP A 308 -21.10 -10.20 -11.25
N ILE A 309 -21.52 -8.93 -11.36
CA ILE A 309 -20.64 -7.76 -11.32
C ILE A 309 -20.55 -7.14 -9.92
N THR A 310 -21.03 -7.81 -8.87
CA THR A 310 -20.97 -7.28 -7.51
C THR A 310 -19.54 -7.24 -6.95
N GLY A 311 -18.57 -7.91 -7.57
CA GLY A 311 -17.19 -7.89 -7.11
C GLY A 311 -16.18 -8.33 -8.15
N GLY A 312 -14.96 -8.63 -7.69
CA GLY A 312 -13.83 -8.91 -8.58
C GLY A 312 -13.08 -7.66 -9.02
N TYR A 313 -13.13 -6.61 -8.18
CA TYR A 313 -12.53 -5.32 -8.48
C TYR A 313 -11.27 -5.07 -7.64
N VAL A 314 -10.27 -4.51 -8.31
CA VAL A 314 -9.15 -3.82 -7.66
C VAL A 314 -9.26 -2.35 -8.02
N LEU A 315 -9.31 -1.49 -7.00
CA LEU A 315 -9.49 -0.06 -7.12
C LEU A 315 -8.26 0.67 -6.57
N GLU A 316 -7.98 1.85 -7.11
CA GLU A 316 -6.85 2.68 -6.72
C GLU A 316 -7.28 4.14 -6.58
N ILE A 317 -6.97 4.76 -5.45
CA ILE A 317 -7.15 6.20 -5.26
C ILE A 317 -6.03 6.93 -6.00
N MET A 318 -6.37 7.94 -6.77
CA MET A 318 -5.43 8.70 -7.59
C MET A 318 -5.49 10.21 -7.26
N CYS A 319 -4.36 10.91 -7.40
CA CYS A 319 -4.30 12.34 -7.10
C CYS A 319 -4.75 13.18 -8.31
N GLY A 320 -5.75 14.05 -8.11
CA GLY A 320 -6.11 15.12 -9.05
C GLY A 320 -6.81 14.70 -10.35
N HIS A 321 -6.80 13.41 -10.68
CA HIS A 321 -7.53 12.78 -11.78
C HIS A 321 -7.62 11.26 -11.55
N TYR A 322 -8.60 10.58 -12.15
CA TYR A 322 -8.53 9.12 -12.31
C TYR A 322 -7.84 8.78 -13.63
N GLY A 323 -7.34 7.54 -13.76
CA GLY A 323 -6.57 7.06 -14.91
C GLY A 323 -7.43 6.85 -16.15
N GLU A 324 -7.20 5.74 -16.86
CA GLU A 324 -7.91 5.45 -18.10
C GLU A 324 -9.42 5.22 -17.86
N TYR A 325 -9.75 4.43 -16.83
CA TYR A 325 -11.10 4.09 -16.41
C TYR A 325 -11.29 4.32 -14.91
N GLY A 326 -12.35 5.02 -14.54
CA GLY A 326 -12.54 5.43 -13.15
C GLY A 326 -13.62 6.48 -12.99
N PHE A 327 -13.73 7.05 -11.79
CA PHE A 327 -14.79 7.99 -11.45
C PHE A 327 -14.34 9.03 -10.41
N LEU A 328 -15.06 10.16 -10.39
CA LEU A 328 -14.92 11.23 -9.42
C LEU A 328 -16.18 11.29 -8.54
N THR A 329 -16.02 11.02 -7.25
CA THR A 329 -17.14 11.03 -6.29
C THR A 329 -17.65 12.45 -6.03
N LYS A 330 -18.86 12.55 -5.47
CA LYS A 330 -19.46 13.82 -5.03
C LYS A 330 -18.52 14.61 -4.11
N ASN A 331 -17.87 13.94 -3.18
CA ASN A 331 -16.99 14.56 -2.19
C ASN A 331 -15.55 14.73 -2.67
N GLY A 332 -15.23 14.39 -3.91
CA GLY A 332 -13.97 14.75 -4.56
C GLY A 332 -12.88 13.69 -4.49
N MET A 333 -13.23 12.41 -4.35
CA MET A 333 -12.27 11.31 -4.48
C MET A 333 -12.16 10.88 -5.94
N TYR A 334 -10.94 10.82 -6.47
CA TYR A 334 -10.67 10.20 -7.77
C TYR A 334 -10.30 8.74 -7.55
N ILE A 335 -11.06 7.84 -8.17
CA ILE A 335 -10.90 6.39 -8.01
C ILE A 335 -10.74 5.77 -9.40
N ASN A 336 -9.67 5.02 -9.59
CA ASN A 336 -9.36 4.28 -10.79
C ASN A 336 -9.83 2.83 -10.63
N VAL A 337 -10.47 2.28 -11.67
CA VAL A 337 -10.72 0.83 -11.78
C VAL A 337 -9.48 0.20 -12.38
N LYS A 338 -8.71 -0.52 -11.57
CA LYS A 338 -7.45 -1.13 -11.98
C LYS A 338 -7.65 -2.51 -12.58
N SER A 339 -8.59 -3.26 -12.02
CA SER A 339 -9.06 -4.53 -12.56
C SER A 339 -10.59 -4.58 -12.50
N PRO A 340 -11.29 -4.93 -13.60
CA PRO A 340 -10.74 -5.23 -14.94
C PRO A 340 -10.02 -4.04 -15.61
N ALA A 341 -9.02 -4.29 -16.45
CA ALA A 341 -8.28 -3.21 -17.11
C ALA A 341 -9.10 -2.46 -18.16
N TYR A 342 -10.15 -3.08 -18.73
CA TYR A 342 -11.07 -2.49 -19.70
C TYR A 342 -12.53 -2.72 -19.24
N PRO A 343 -13.00 -2.01 -18.20
CA PRO A 343 -14.31 -2.27 -17.62
C PRO A 343 -15.45 -1.77 -18.52
N THR A 344 -16.59 -2.48 -18.49
CA THR A 344 -17.85 -2.06 -19.12
C THR A 344 -18.43 -0.83 -18.42
N LYS A 345 -19.43 -0.19 -19.04
CA LYS A 345 -20.16 0.95 -18.43
C LYS A 345 -20.78 0.53 -17.11
N GLU A 346 -21.41 -0.63 -17.08
CA GLU A 346 -22.14 -1.20 -15.94
C GLU A 346 -21.21 -1.49 -14.76
N GLN A 347 -20.00 -2.00 -15.04
CA GLN A 347 -18.98 -2.25 -14.01
C GLN A 347 -18.51 -0.96 -13.33
N VAL A 348 -18.22 0.09 -14.11
CA VAL A 348 -17.80 1.38 -13.56
C VAL A 348 -18.95 2.04 -12.79
N GLN A 349 -20.17 1.98 -13.31
CA GLN A 349 -21.37 2.48 -12.62
C GLN A 349 -21.59 1.76 -11.28
N TYR A 350 -21.46 0.42 -11.24
CA TYR A 350 -21.57 -0.35 -10.01
C TYR A 350 -20.58 0.16 -8.94
N CYS A 351 -19.29 0.23 -9.30
CA CYS A 351 -18.25 0.71 -8.38
C CYS A 351 -18.53 2.14 -7.90
N ALA A 352 -18.92 3.02 -8.81
CA ALA A 352 -19.18 4.42 -8.52
C ALA A 352 -20.39 4.58 -7.57
N LEU A 353 -21.50 3.89 -7.85
CA LEU A 353 -22.69 3.90 -6.99
C LEU A 353 -22.40 3.32 -5.60
N TYR A 354 -21.69 2.18 -5.53
CA TYR A 354 -21.34 1.55 -4.26
C TYR A 354 -20.54 2.51 -3.36
N ILE A 355 -19.50 3.13 -3.90
CA ILE A 355 -18.68 4.09 -3.14
C ILE A 355 -19.46 5.38 -2.84
N GLN A 356 -20.35 5.82 -3.73
CA GLN A 356 -21.19 6.99 -3.46
C GLN A 356 -22.16 6.74 -2.30
N GLN A 357 -22.74 5.55 -2.19
CA GLN A 357 -23.61 5.19 -1.07
C GLN A 357 -22.85 5.04 0.25
N PHE A 358 -21.63 4.51 0.20
CA PHE A 358 -20.69 4.57 1.32
C PHE A 358 -20.40 6.02 1.75
N GLU A 359 -20.04 6.91 0.83
CA GLU A 359 -19.77 8.31 1.15
C GLU A 359 -21.01 9.01 1.73
N ASN A 360 -22.19 8.73 1.18
CA ASN A 360 -23.45 9.29 1.69
C ASN A 360 -23.69 8.89 3.15
N ALA A 361 -23.31 7.67 3.55
CA ALA A 361 -23.38 7.21 4.94
C ALA A 361 -22.29 7.83 5.81
N LEU A 362 -21.03 7.83 5.37
CA LEU A 362 -19.88 8.35 6.12
C LEU A 362 -20.02 9.85 6.43
N PHE A 363 -20.57 10.62 5.48
CA PHE A 363 -20.70 12.08 5.61
C PHE A 363 -21.92 12.54 6.41
N SER A 364 -22.85 11.63 6.77
CA SER A 364 -23.94 11.98 7.69
C SER A 364 -23.45 12.09 9.13
N LEU A 365 -24.24 12.71 10.02
CA LEU A 365 -23.87 12.83 11.43
C LEU A 365 -23.85 11.47 12.13
N THR A 366 -24.84 10.64 11.82
CA THR A 366 -25.10 9.34 12.46
C THR A 366 -24.32 8.18 11.85
N GLY A 367 -23.72 8.36 10.68
CA GLY A 367 -23.04 7.29 9.94
C GLY A 367 -23.97 6.45 9.05
N TYR A 368 -25.26 6.80 8.98
CA TYR A 368 -26.26 6.16 8.12
C TYR A 368 -26.55 7.00 6.88
N ASN A 369 -26.88 6.37 5.76
CA ASN A 369 -27.43 7.06 4.59
C ASN A 369 -28.97 7.07 4.59
N SER A 370 -29.57 7.65 3.55
CA SER A 370 -31.02 7.73 3.38
C SER A 370 -31.71 6.38 3.16
N GLU A 371 -30.96 5.31 2.88
CA GLU A 371 -31.48 3.93 2.81
C GLU A 371 -31.47 3.25 4.18
N GLY A 372 -31.00 3.93 5.23
CA GLY A 372 -30.86 3.35 6.56
C GLY A 372 -29.68 2.40 6.70
N LYS A 373 -28.71 2.42 5.77
CA LYS A 373 -27.48 1.63 5.84
C LYS A 373 -26.33 2.42 6.44
N HIS A 374 -25.62 1.80 7.37
CA HIS A 374 -24.43 2.35 8.02
C HIS A 374 -23.19 2.21 7.13
N TYR A 375 -22.22 3.12 7.26
CA TYR A 375 -21.00 3.07 6.43
C TYR A 375 -20.22 1.75 6.60
N SER A 376 -20.26 1.12 7.78
CA SER A 376 -19.61 -0.17 8.05
C SER A 376 -20.27 -1.38 7.37
N GLU A 377 -21.41 -1.18 6.72
CA GLU A 377 -22.04 -2.19 5.87
C GLU A 377 -21.45 -2.19 4.46
N TYR A 378 -20.83 -1.09 4.03
CA TYR A 378 -20.19 -0.98 2.72
C TYR A 378 -18.68 -1.29 2.75
N ILE A 379 -18.01 -1.01 3.86
CA ILE A 379 -16.56 -1.17 3.97
C ILE A 379 -16.16 -2.10 5.11
N ASP A 380 -15.00 -2.74 4.96
CA ASP A 380 -14.29 -3.32 6.09
C ASP A 380 -13.54 -2.22 6.85
N THR A 381 -14.16 -1.74 7.93
CA THR A 381 -13.61 -0.68 8.79
C THR A 381 -12.31 -1.08 9.50
N LEU A 382 -12.08 -2.38 9.75
CA LEU A 382 -10.86 -2.86 10.38
C LEU A 382 -9.69 -2.73 9.40
N SER A 383 -9.88 -3.17 8.15
CA SER A 383 -8.86 -3.02 7.11
C SER A 383 -8.51 -1.55 6.84
N PHE A 384 -9.52 -0.66 6.86
CA PHE A 384 -9.29 0.79 6.73
C PHE A 384 -8.43 1.32 7.87
N ALA A 385 -8.75 0.95 9.11
CA ALA A 385 -8.00 1.37 10.30
C ALA A 385 -6.54 0.90 10.25
N GLN A 386 -6.33 -0.38 9.94
CA GLN A 386 -4.99 -0.98 9.82
C GLN A 386 -4.16 -0.31 8.73
N GLN A 387 -4.71 -0.17 7.51
CA GLN A 387 -4.02 0.52 6.42
C GLN A 387 -3.67 1.97 6.83
N THR A 388 -4.64 2.70 7.40
CA THR A 388 -4.46 4.08 7.87
C THR A 388 -3.33 4.21 8.89
N LEU A 389 -3.29 3.35 9.91
CA LEU A 389 -2.28 3.39 10.96
C LEU A 389 -0.87 3.20 10.39
N VAL A 390 -0.68 2.26 9.47
CA VAL A 390 0.64 2.03 8.85
C VAL A 390 1.08 3.21 8.01
N TYR A 391 0.22 3.69 7.10
CA TYR A 391 0.57 4.86 6.29
C TYR A 391 0.87 6.08 7.17
N ALA A 392 0.07 6.32 8.20
CA ALA A 392 0.24 7.46 9.11
C ALA A 392 1.51 7.33 9.98
N PHE A 393 1.79 6.14 10.54
CA PHE A 393 2.99 5.90 11.34
C PHE A 393 4.25 6.13 10.52
N TYR A 394 4.32 5.54 9.33
CA TYR A 394 5.45 5.66 8.40
C TYR A 394 5.49 7.00 7.63
N LEU A 395 4.60 7.95 7.96
CA LEU A 395 4.52 9.28 7.34
C LEU A 395 4.47 9.22 5.82
N ASN A 396 3.85 8.17 5.28
CA ASN A 396 3.70 8.01 3.85
C ASN A 396 2.67 9.03 3.34
N TRP A 397 3.17 10.00 2.58
CA TRP A 397 2.41 11.16 2.12
C TRP A 397 1.39 10.84 1.02
N GLU A 398 1.38 9.61 0.50
CA GLU A 398 0.46 9.19 -0.55
C GLU A 398 -0.92 8.78 0.00
N ILE A 399 -0.99 8.55 1.30
CA ILE A 399 -2.17 8.08 2.05
C ILE A 399 -3.50 8.74 1.61
N TYR A 400 -4.35 7.99 0.89
CA TYR A 400 -5.65 8.45 0.32
C TYR A 400 -5.58 9.69 -0.57
N ARG A 401 -4.39 10.03 -1.04
CA ARG A 401 -4.10 11.03 -2.07
C ARG A 401 -3.82 10.34 -3.39
N THR A 402 -2.96 9.32 -3.39
CA THR A 402 -2.58 8.52 -4.56
C THR A 402 -2.13 7.11 -4.13
N SER A 403 -1.99 6.18 -5.07
CA SER A 403 -1.36 4.85 -4.87
C SER A 403 -1.91 4.06 -3.67
N THR A 404 -3.17 4.31 -3.29
CA THR A 404 -3.84 3.66 -2.17
C THR A 404 -4.83 2.66 -2.74
N TYR A 405 -4.65 1.38 -2.39
CA TYR A 405 -5.37 0.28 -3.00
C TYR A 405 -6.52 -0.22 -2.15
N MET A 406 -7.59 -0.61 -2.84
CA MET A 406 -8.78 -1.23 -2.27
C MET A 406 -9.21 -2.38 -3.16
N TYR A 407 -9.93 -3.35 -2.60
CA TYR A 407 -10.52 -4.43 -3.37
C TYR A 407 -11.89 -4.80 -2.82
N LYS A 408 -12.75 -5.32 -3.71
CA LYS A 408 -14.05 -5.90 -3.34
C LYS A 408 -14.25 -7.18 -4.13
N ASP A 409 -14.57 -8.24 -3.42
CA ASP A 409 -14.96 -9.51 -4.01
C ASP A 409 -16.50 -9.64 -4.06
N VAL A 410 -16.99 -10.65 -4.76
CA VAL A 410 -18.44 -10.82 -5.02
C VAL A 410 -19.24 -10.92 -3.72
N ASP A 411 -20.52 -10.55 -3.77
CA ASP A 411 -21.39 -10.61 -2.60
C ASP A 411 -21.48 -12.04 -2.04
N GLY A 412 -21.52 -12.18 -0.71
CA GLY A 412 -21.45 -13.48 -0.03
C GLY A 412 -20.04 -14.06 0.14
N SER A 413 -19.00 -13.43 -0.43
CA SER A 413 -17.60 -13.79 -0.18
C SER A 413 -17.08 -13.21 1.15
N LYS A 414 -15.90 -13.67 1.59
CA LYS A 414 -15.20 -13.10 2.77
C LYS A 414 -14.92 -11.60 2.62
N HIS A 415 -14.62 -11.17 1.39
CA HIS A 415 -14.26 -9.80 1.05
C HIS A 415 -15.38 -9.11 0.25
N GLU A 416 -16.64 -9.43 0.57
CA GLU A 416 -17.82 -8.81 -0.07
C GLU A 416 -17.90 -7.30 0.18
N LYS A 417 -17.31 -6.80 1.27
CA LYS A 417 -17.20 -5.37 1.54
C LYS A 417 -15.92 -4.80 0.93
N LEU A 418 -15.95 -3.52 0.59
CA LEU A 418 -14.76 -2.82 0.13
C LEU A 418 -13.69 -2.87 1.23
N THR A 419 -12.60 -3.57 0.93
CA THR A 419 -11.49 -3.83 1.83
C THR A 419 -10.30 -2.98 1.41
N PHE A 420 -9.59 -2.42 2.40
CA PHE A 420 -8.49 -1.48 2.19
C PHE A 420 -7.15 -2.19 2.35
N GLY A 421 -6.31 -2.12 1.32
CA GLY A 421 -5.02 -2.79 1.28
C GLY A 421 -4.76 -3.54 -0.03
N PRO A 422 -3.59 -4.18 -0.13
CA PRO A 422 -2.42 -4.01 0.75
C PRO A 422 -1.86 -2.56 0.72
N VAL A 423 -0.94 -2.25 1.63
CA VAL A 423 -0.22 -0.96 1.62
C VAL A 423 0.78 -0.89 0.46
N TRP A 424 1.11 0.31 -0.03
CA TRP A 424 2.02 0.52 -1.17
C TRP A 424 2.80 1.85 -1.08
N ASP A 425 3.94 1.89 -1.78
CA ASP A 425 4.82 3.05 -2.01
C ASP A 425 5.47 3.69 -0.76
N PHE A 426 6.25 2.92 0.01
CA PHE A 426 6.94 3.40 1.21
C PHE A 426 8.41 3.70 0.93
N GLU A 427 8.69 4.94 0.54
CA GLU A 427 10.06 5.42 0.31
C GLU A 427 10.51 6.50 1.32
N THR A 428 9.76 6.72 2.40
CA THR A 428 10.05 7.74 3.44
C THR A 428 11.41 7.54 4.10
N GLY A 429 12.25 8.57 4.09
CA GLY A 429 13.57 8.58 4.71
C GLY A 429 13.60 8.95 6.20
N PRO A 430 14.75 8.72 6.88
CA PRO A 430 14.93 8.89 8.33
C PRO A 430 14.56 10.28 8.86
N TYR A 431 15.01 11.33 8.17
CA TYR A 431 14.82 12.71 8.63
C TYR A 431 13.36 13.12 8.73
N VAL A 432 12.49 12.52 7.89
CA VAL A 432 11.06 12.84 7.90
C VAL A 432 10.45 12.42 9.25
N PHE A 433 10.87 11.29 9.82
CA PHE A 433 10.44 10.83 11.14
C PHE A 433 10.85 11.77 12.28
N GLU A 434 12.06 12.32 12.20
CA GLU A 434 12.59 13.25 13.20
C GLU A 434 11.96 14.64 13.12
N TYR A 435 11.55 15.11 11.94
CA TYR A 435 11.01 16.46 11.78
C TYR A 435 9.49 16.54 11.81
N ASP A 436 8.79 15.57 11.21
CA ASP A 436 7.33 15.60 11.17
C ASP A 436 6.73 15.19 12.52
N LYS A 437 5.93 16.07 13.10
CA LYS A 437 5.25 15.85 14.38
C LYS A 437 3.75 15.70 14.22
N SER A 438 3.25 15.68 12.99
CA SER A 438 1.83 15.49 12.68
C SER A 438 1.45 14.01 12.70
N LEU A 439 0.14 13.77 12.75
CA LEU A 439 -0.41 12.42 12.70
C LEU A 439 -0.34 11.83 11.28
N LEU A 440 -0.77 12.58 10.27
CA LEU A 440 -1.00 12.07 8.90
C LEU A 440 0.13 12.37 7.90
N GLY A 441 1.27 12.91 8.35
CA GLY A 441 2.38 13.29 7.47
C GLY A 441 2.10 14.58 6.70
N THR A 442 2.94 15.58 6.95
CA THR A 442 2.83 16.96 6.47
C THR A 442 4.07 17.45 5.74
N THR A 443 5.24 16.81 5.92
CA THR A 443 6.51 17.19 5.26
C THR A 443 6.41 17.20 3.74
N PHE A 444 5.54 16.38 3.15
CA PHE A 444 5.23 16.40 1.72
C PHE A 444 3.74 16.62 1.43
N SER A 445 2.96 17.05 2.44
CA SER A 445 1.55 17.35 2.21
C SER A 445 1.46 18.60 1.34
N TYR A 446 1.14 18.35 0.09
CA TYR A 446 0.62 19.37 -0.78
C TYR A 446 -0.79 19.74 -0.24
N THR A 447 -1.24 20.96 -0.50
CA THR A 447 -2.50 21.48 0.05
C THR A 447 -3.76 20.82 -0.57
N GLU A 448 -3.71 19.57 -1.06
CA GLU A 448 -4.88 18.94 -1.66
C GLU A 448 -5.88 18.48 -0.60
N HIS A 449 -7.07 19.04 -0.72
CA HIS A 449 -8.21 18.73 0.13
C HIS A 449 -8.60 17.24 0.07
N GLN A 450 -8.36 16.57 -1.07
CA GLN A 450 -8.70 15.16 -1.31
C GLN A 450 -8.14 14.22 -0.23
N GLN A 451 -6.90 14.43 0.21
CA GLN A 451 -6.23 13.58 1.20
C GLN A 451 -7.05 13.49 2.51
N TYR A 452 -7.78 14.56 2.85
CA TYR A 452 -8.53 14.66 4.08
C TYR A 452 -10.00 14.24 3.95
N THR A 453 -10.50 14.01 2.73
CA THR A 453 -11.93 13.86 2.43
C THR A 453 -12.59 12.80 3.30
N TRP A 454 -12.05 11.57 3.33
CA TRP A 454 -12.58 10.50 4.16
C TRP A 454 -12.07 10.60 5.61
N TYR A 455 -10.79 10.91 5.82
CA TYR A 455 -10.21 10.91 7.16
C TYR A 455 -10.86 11.84 8.14
N GLN A 456 -11.14 13.07 7.70
CA GLN A 456 -11.79 14.01 8.59
C GLN A 456 -13.16 13.48 9.03
N ARG A 457 -13.86 12.71 8.20
CA ARG A 457 -15.15 12.12 8.58
C ARG A 457 -14.97 10.96 9.52
N PHE A 458 -14.03 10.06 9.24
CA PHE A 458 -13.71 8.95 10.15
C PHE A 458 -13.22 9.42 11.53
N TRP A 459 -12.43 10.49 11.61
CA TRP A 459 -12.00 11.09 12.88
C TRP A 459 -13.15 11.68 13.70
N GLN A 460 -14.31 11.91 13.08
CA GLN A 460 -15.53 12.33 13.77
C GLN A 460 -16.41 11.14 14.18
N LYS A 461 -16.04 9.89 13.84
CA LYS A 461 -16.81 8.69 14.18
C LYS A 461 -16.15 7.97 15.35
N GLY A 462 -16.79 8.03 16.52
CA GLY A 462 -16.25 7.49 17.75
C GLY A 462 -16.12 5.96 17.74
N ASP A 463 -17.02 5.26 17.05
CA ASP A 463 -16.95 3.81 16.84
C ASP A 463 -15.77 3.41 15.94
N PHE A 464 -15.45 4.19 14.91
CA PHE A 464 -14.24 3.98 14.12
C PHE A 464 -12.98 4.30 14.93
N MET A 465 -12.98 5.39 15.70
CA MET A 465 -11.80 5.75 16.52
C MET A 465 -11.52 4.74 17.63
N ASP A 466 -12.53 4.04 18.15
CA ASP A 466 -12.34 2.89 19.04
C ASP A 466 -11.57 1.73 18.36
N ILE A 467 -11.83 1.46 17.08
CA ILE A 467 -11.03 0.50 16.30
C ILE A 467 -9.59 0.99 16.15
N MET A 468 -9.41 2.26 15.81
CA MET A 468 -8.07 2.85 15.66
C MET A 468 -7.25 2.72 16.93
N VAL A 469 -7.83 2.97 18.11
CA VAL A 469 -7.12 2.80 19.41
C VAL A 469 -6.68 1.37 19.62
N LYS A 470 -7.56 0.40 19.38
CA LYS A 470 -7.27 -1.03 19.58
C LYS A 470 -6.18 -1.53 18.63
N GLU A 471 -6.29 -1.18 17.35
CA GLU A 471 -5.27 -1.57 16.36
C GLU A 471 -3.96 -0.81 16.55
N ASN A 472 -3.99 0.42 17.10
CA ASN A 472 -2.78 1.16 17.44
C ASN A 472 -2.01 0.50 18.61
N GLU A 473 -2.71 -0.03 19.61
CA GLU A 473 -2.09 -0.84 20.66
C GLU A 473 -1.52 -2.17 20.11
N ARG A 474 -2.21 -2.80 19.15
CA ARG A 474 -1.66 -3.96 18.45
C ARG A 474 -0.39 -3.62 17.68
N MET A 475 -0.40 -2.51 16.93
CA MET A 475 0.76 -2.02 16.19
C MET A 475 1.92 -1.68 17.13
N LYS A 476 1.65 -1.16 18.34
CA LYS A 476 2.68 -0.91 19.36
C LYS A 476 3.47 -2.17 19.70
N ASN A 477 2.78 -3.28 19.95
CA ASN A 477 3.43 -4.56 20.27
C ASN A 477 4.30 -5.07 19.10
N ILE A 478 3.87 -4.87 17.85
CA ILE A 478 4.64 -5.24 16.66
C ILE A 478 5.88 -4.36 16.53
N LEU A 479 5.74 -3.04 16.72
CA LEU A 479 6.87 -2.12 16.66
C LEU A 479 7.86 -2.34 17.82
N ASP A 480 7.39 -2.76 19.01
CA ASP A 480 8.26 -3.13 20.13
C ASP A 480 9.15 -4.32 19.80
N GLN A 481 8.64 -5.28 19.04
CA GLN A 481 9.43 -6.40 18.54
C GLN A 481 10.43 -5.94 17.48
N MET A 482 9.98 -5.16 16.49
CA MET A 482 10.84 -4.64 15.43
C MET A 482 11.99 -3.78 15.96
N LEU A 483 11.74 -2.95 16.97
CA LEU A 483 12.74 -2.06 17.56
C LEU A 483 13.60 -2.74 18.65
N GLY A 484 13.51 -4.06 18.83
CA GLY A 484 14.30 -4.81 19.81
C GLY A 484 13.94 -4.50 21.27
N LYS A 485 12.79 -3.87 21.53
CA LYS A 485 12.28 -3.60 22.89
C LYS A 485 11.72 -4.86 23.54
N THR A 486 11.24 -5.79 22.72
CA THR A 486 10.77 -7.13 23.11
C THR A 486 11.28 -8.17 22.12
N LYS A 487 11.13 -9.46 22.44
CA LYS A 487 11.58 -10.53 21.55
C LYS A 487 10.72 -10.57 20.27
N ALA A 488 11.39 -10.55 19.11
CA ALA A 488 10.78 -10.78 17.81
C ALA A 488 10.07 -12.15 17.70
N VAL A 489 8.78 -12.13 17.36
CA VAL A 489 7.89 -13.28 17.17
C VAL A 489 7.02 -13.11 15.92
N ASP A 490 6.34 -11.96 15.81
CA ASP A 490 5.39 -11.65 14.73
C ASP A 490 6.04 -10.86 13.58
N ILE A 491 7.17 -10.21 13.85
CA ILE A 491 7.97 -9.43 12.90
C ILE A 491 9.46 -9.60 13.21
N PHE A 492 10.34 -9.29 12.24
CA PHE A 492 11.79 -9.32 12.40
C PHE A 492 12.31 -8.27 13.40
N ASP A 493 13.49 -8.49 13.97
CA ASP A 493 14.26 -7.46 14.68
C ASP A 493 15.04 -6.59 13.68
N TYR A 494 14.93 -5.26 13.82
CA TYR A 494 15.50 -4.31 12.88
C TYR A 494 17.01 -4.41 12.75
N ASP A 495 17.74 -4.56 13.86
CA ASP A 495 19.21 -4.59 13.82
C ASP A 495 19.68 -5.86 13.11
N GLU A 496 19.09 -7.01 13.45
CA GLU A 496 19.38 -8.28 12.78
C GLU A 496 19.11 -8.21 11.28
N TYR A 497 18.00 -7.59 10.88
CA TYR A 497 17.65 -7.43 9.48
C TYR A 497 18.62 -6.49 8.75
N ALA A 498 18.95 -5.33 9.35
CA ALA A 498 19.88 -4.36 8.78
C ALA A 498 21.29 -4.95 8.62
N ASP A 499 21.80 -5.63 9.64
CA ASP A 499 23.09 -6.32 9.60
C ASP A 499 23.09 -7.42 8.54
N GLY A 500 21.98 -8.16 8.44
CA GLY A 500 21.80 -9.21 7.44
C GLY A 500 22.02 -8.71 6.02
N VAL A 501 21.56 -7.51 5.68
CA VAL A 501 21.56 -6.99 4.29
C VAL A 501 22.73 -6.04 3.98
N GLU A 502 23.64 -5.83 4.92
CA GLU A 502 24.75 -4.87 4.78
C GLU A 502 25.67 -5.20 3.59
N ALA A 503 26.04 -6.45 3.38
CA ALA A 503 26.95 -6.83 2.28
C ALA A 503 26.32 -6.51 0.90
N THR A 504 25.05 -6.86 0.73
CA THR A 504 24.22 -6.52 -0.44
C THR A 504 24.21 -5.01 -0.67
N GLN A 505 23.98 -4.25 0.40
CA GLN A 505 23.87 -2.80 0.31
C GLN A 505 25.21 -2.09 0.08
N ASN A 506 26.33 -2.63 0.58
CA ASN A 506 27.66 -2.11 0.30
C ASN A 506 28.01 -2.22 -1.19
N MET A 507 27.64 -3.32 -1.86
CA MET A 507 27.77 -3.44 -3.32
C MET A 507 26.90 -2.38 -4.04
N ASN A 508 25.65 -2.21 -3.61
CA ASN A 508 24.74 -1.20 -4.12
C ASN A 508 25.29 0.24 -3.93
N TRP A 509 25.88 0.53 -2.77
CA TRP A 509 26.48 1.82 -2.41
C TRP A 509 27.60 2.20 -3.38
N ILE A 510 28.50 1.26 -3.66
CA ILE A 510 29.62 1.46 -4.59
C ILE A 510 29.09 1.59 -6.02
N ARG A 511 28.16 0.72 -6.45
CA ARG A 511 27.61 0.75 -7.81
C ARG A 511 26.96 2.09 -8.15
N TRP A 512 26.31 2.71 -7.17
CA TRP A 512 25.57 3.97 -7.35
C TRP A 512 26.28 5.19 -6.74
N GLN A 513 27.53 5.04 -6.26
CA GLN A 513 28.37 6.11 -5.72
C GLN A 513 27.65 6.97 -4.68
N GLN A 514 26.96 6.30 -3.75
CA GLN A 514 26.20 6.98 -2.72
C GLN A 514 27.16 7.64 -1.70
N PRO A 515 26.81 8.81 -1.14
CA PRO A 515 27.58 9.42 -0.06
C PRO A 515 27.49 8.58 1.22
N GLU A 516 28.40 8.82 2.16
CA GLU A 516 28.42 8.14 3.47
C GLU A 516 28.45 6.60 3.33
N SER A 517 27.86 5.85 4.26
CA SER A 517 27.82 4.38 4.26
C SER A 517 26.41 3.87 4.50
N TYR A 518 26.15 2.62 4.07
CA TYR A 518 24.89 1.94 4.38
C TYR A 518 24.57 1.97 5.87
N ARG A 519 25.53 1.56 6.72
CA ARG A 519 25.33 1.50 8.19
C ARG A 519 24.93 2.85 8.78
N HIS A 520 25.53 3.95 8.29
CA HIS A 520 25.16 5.29 8.73
C HIS A 520 23.67 5.57 8.50
N TRP A 521 23.16 5.26 7.31
CA TRP A 521 21.76 5.50 6.97
C TRP A 521 20.80 4.50 7.62
N ALA A 522 21.23 3.25 7.83
CA ALA A 522 20.47 2.27 8.62
C ALA A 522 20.32 2.74 10.08
N ASP A 523 21.37 3.26 10.70
CA ASP A 523 21.32 3.81 12.06
C ASP A 523 20.39 5.02 12.14
N LEU A 524 20.48 5.95 11.17
CA LEU A 524 19.56 7.09 11.11
C LEU A 524 18.10 6.66 10.93
N MET A 525 17.85 5.63 10.12
CA MET A 525 16.50 5.11 9.91
C MET A 525 15.94 4.48 11.18
N LYS A 526 16.74 3.71 11.92
CA LYS A 526 16.34 3.20 13.24
C LYS A 526 16.03 4.33 14.21
N ASN A 527 16.93 5.30 14.35
CA ASN A 527 16.75 6.43 15.26
C ASN A 527 15.50 7.25 14.91
N GLY A 528 15.24 7.45 13.62
CA GLY A 528 14.03 8.08 13.12
C GLY A 528 12.78 7.30 13.51
N LEU A 529 12.76 5.98 13.31
CA LEU A 529 11.65 5.12 13.72
C LEU A 529 11.41 5.13 15.24
N GLU A 530 12.47 5.09 16.05
CA GLU A 530 12.37 5.20 17.51
C GLU A 530 11.80 6.56 17.93
N TYR A 531 12.29 7.65 17.33
CA TYR A 531 11.75 8.99 17.57
C TYR A 531 10.26 9.04 17.22
N ARG A 532 9.88 8.52 16.05
CA ARG A 532 8.49 8.49 15.59
C ARG A 532 7.64 7.67 16.54
N TYR A 533 8.11 6.50 16.97
CA TYR A 533 7.44 5.65 17.95
C TYR A 533 7.15 6.43 19.24
N ASP A 534 8.17 7.06 19.84
CA ASP A 534 8.00 7.75 21.12
C ASP A 534 7.04 8.93 20.97
N HIS A 535 7.21 9.74 19.91
CA HIS A 535 6.29 10.86 19.65
C HIS A 535 4.86 10.41 19.39
N TRP A 536 4.69 9.31 18.64
CA TRP A 536 3.38 8.76 18.28
C TRP A 536 2.58 8.33 19.51
N TYR A 537 3.18 7.55 20.42
CA TYR A 537 2.47 7.04 21.60
C TYR A 537 2.43 8.03 22.76
N ASP A 538 3.49 8.81 23.01
CA ASP A 538 3.53 9.73 24.15
C ASP A 538 2.82 11.07 23.89
N ASN A 539 2.64 11.42 22.61
CA ASN A 539 2.02 12.67 22.20
C ASN A 539 0.76 12.45 21.37
N LEU A 540 0.86 11.89 20.16
CA LEU A 540 -0.25 11.91 19.19
C LEU A 540 -1.46 11.06 19.60
N TRP A 541 -1.24 9.96 20.31
CA TRP A 541 -2.33 9.09 20.80
C TRP A 541 -2.55 9.19 22.31
N ASN A 542 -2.11 10.28 22.94
CA ASN A 542 -2.21 10.45 24.38
C ASN A 542 -3.59 10.97 24.82
N PRO A 543 -4.41 10.17 25.53
CA PRO A 543 -5.75 10.58 25.96
C PRO A 543 -5.75 11.71 26.99
N ALA A 544 -4.65 11.95 27.72
CA ALA A 544 -4.55 13.12 28.61
C ALA A 544 -4.48 14.46 27.84
N LYS A 545 -4.10 14.41 26.55
CA LYS A 545 -3.93 15.59 25.69
C LYS A 545 -5.10 15.81 24.74
N TYR A 546 -5.70 14.72 24.24
CA TYR A 546 -6.61 14.73 23.11
C TYR A 546 -7.92 13.99 23.40
N LEU A 547 -8.98 14.34 22.65
CA LEU A 547 -10.16 13.50 22.52
C LEU A 547 -9.82 12.35 21.56
N VAL A 548 -9.89 11.12 22.04
CA VAL A 548 -9.40 9.96 21.28
C VAL A 548 -10.54 9.11 20.75
N SER A 549 -11.53 8.76 21.57
CA SER A 549 -12.73 8.02 21.11
C SER A 549 -13.96 8.38 21.95
N VAL A 550 -15.15 8.10 21.40
CA VAL A 550 -16.44 8.32 22.04
C VAL A 550 -17.36 7.14 21.71
N ASP A 551 -17.92 6.50 22.73
CA ASP A 551 -19.02 5.54 22.57
C ASP A 551 -20.27 6.06 23.31
N ALA A 552 -21.42 5.43 23.08
CA ALA A 552 -22.62 5.63 23.87
C ALA A 552 -23.06 4.31 24.49
N LYS A 553 -23.40 4.33 25.77
CA LYS A 553 -23.82 3.17 26.54
C LYS A 553 -25.19 3.38 27.16
N LEU A 554 -25.95 2.29 27.26
CA LEU A 554 -27.20 2.24 28.01
C LEU A 554 -26.90 1.64 29.39
N GLU A 555 -27.15 2.41 30.45
CA GLU A 555 -26.94 1.98 31.83
C GLU A 555 -28.25 2.05 32.63
N LYS A 556 -28.34 1.22 33.67
CA LYS A 556 -29.39 1.35 34.69
C LYS A 556 -28.80 1.95 35.95
N THR A 557 -29.36 3.08 36.37
CA THR A 557 -28.99 3.71 37.64
C THR A 557 -29.43 2.85 38.83
N ALA A 558 -28.91 3.14 40.02
CA ALA A 558 -29.24 2.41 41.24
C ALA A 558 -30.75 2.45 41.60
N ASP A 559 -31.47 3.50 41.16
CA ASP A 559 -32.92 3.63 41.29
C ASP A 559 -33.72 3.00 40.13
N GLY A 560 -33.04 2.26 39.24
CA GLY A 560 -33.64 1.48 38.17
C GLY A 560 -34.03 2.28 36.91
N LYS A 561 -33.63 3.55 36.81
CA LYS A 561 -33.88 4.37 35.62
C LYS A 561 -32.88 4.05 34.52
N THR A 562 -33.35 4.12 33.28
CA THR A 562 -32.51 3.98 32.09
C THR A 562 -31.85 5.32 31.79
N VAL A 563 -30.52 5.33 31.75
CA VAL A 563 -29.73 6.50 31.35
C VAL A 563 -28.84 6.12 30.17
N LEU A 564 -28.66 7.08 29.27
CA LEU A 564 -27.63 7.02 28.24
C LEU A 564 -26.39 7.71 28.77
N LYS A 565 -25.22 7.12 28.54
CA LYS A 565 -23.94 7.63 28.99
C LYS A 565 -22.98 7.77 27.83
N ALA A 566 -22.33 8.93 27.73
CA ALA A 566 -21.23 9.17 26.82
C ALA A 566 -19.98 8.53 27.42
N ASP A 567 -19.46 7.48 26.77
CA ASP A 567 -18.23 6.82 27.18
C ASP A 567 -17.04 7.44 26.44
N ILE A 568 -16.35 8.37 27.11
CA ILE A 568 -15.37 9.25 26.48
C ILE A 568 -13.96 8.78 26.85
N LEU A 569 -13.16 8.46 25.83
CA LEU A 569 -11.72 8.27 26.01
C LEU A 569 -10.98 9.57 25.68
N GLY A 570 -10.42 10.17 26.72
CA GLY A 570 -9.50 11.30 26.63
C GLY A 570 -10.10 12.63 27.05
N LYS A 571 -9.37 13.70 26.76
CA LYS A 571 -9.72 15.06 27.17
C LYS A 571 -10.88 15.57 26.33
N TYR A 572 -11.89 16.17 26.96
CA TYR A 572 -13.04 16.78 26.28
C TYR A 572 -13.42 18.12 26.94
N TYR A 573 -14.29 18.87 26.27
CA TYR A 573 -14.78 20.18 26.72
C TYR A 573 -16.29 20.21 26.91
N ASP A 574 -17.05 19.67 25.95
CA ASP A 574 -18.51 19.76 25.93
C ASP A 574 -19.12 18.45 25.42
N VAL A 575 -20.32 18.12 25.91
CA VAL A 575 -21.17 17.01 25.45
C VAL A 575 -22.53 17.59 25.02
N GLN A 576 -23.14 17.02 23.98
CA GLN A 576 -24.51 17.34 23.59
C GLN A 576 -25.20 16.08 23.04
N TRP A 577 -26.38 15.75 23.58
CA TRP A 577 -27.20 14.63 23.10
C TRP A 577 -28.19 15.03 22.01
N TYR A 578 -28.44 14.08 21.12
CA TYR A 578 -29.33 14.20 19.98
C TYR A 578 -30.29 13.00 19.93
N LYS A 579 -31.54 13.26 19.52
CA LYS A 579 -32.49 12.21 19.14
C LYS A 579 -32.47 12.07 17.63
N VAL A 580 -32.26 10.87 17.11
CA VAL A 580 -32.28 10.59 15.66
C VAL A 580 -33.70 10.74 15.14
N SER A 581 -33.85 11.32 13.94
CA SER A 581 -35.16 11.44 13.30
C SER A 581 -35.74 10.06 12.97
N ALA A 582 -37.04 9.86 13.20
CA ALA A 582 -37.72 8.61 12.89
C ALA A 582 -37.83 8.36 11.37
N ASP A 583 -37.88 9.43 10.57
CA ASP A 583 -38.08 9.37 9.12
C ASP A 583 -36.76 9.49 8.33
N ASP A 584 -35.67 9.93 8.97
CA ASP A 584 -34.38 10.17 8.32
C ASP A 584 -33.21 9.88 9.26
N MET A 585 -32.64 8.69 9.14
CA MET A 585 -31.52 8.25 9.97
C MET A 585 -30.26 9.10 9.77
N THR A 586 -30.16 9.95 8.74
CA THR A 586 -28.98 10.80 8.52
C THR A 586 -28.93 12.01 9.48
N TYR A 587 -30.05 12.33 10.14
CA TYR A 587 -30.25 13.56 10.89
C TYR A 587 -30.53 13.33 12.39
N GLY A 588 -29.97 14.22 13.22
CA GLY A 588 -30.21 14.27 14.66
C GLY A 588 -30.80 15.60 15.11
N GLN A 589 -31.84 15.55 15.92
CA GLN A 589 -32.45 16.71 16.59
C GLN A 589 -31.78 16.96 17.94
N ILE A 590 -31.35 18.19 18.18
CA ILE A 590 -30.75 18.61 19.46
C ILE A 590 -31.76 18.42 20.58
N ILE A 591 -31.34 17.73 21.66
CA ILE A 591 -32.10 17.66 22.88
C ILE A 591 -31.69 18.84 23.76
N THR A 592 -32.60 19.80 23.92
CA THR A 592 -32.33 21.03 24.65
C THR A 592 -31.93 20.71 26.10
N LYS A 593 -30.79 21.25 26.56
CA LYS A 593 -30.19 21.06 27.90
C LYS A 593 -29.64 19.65 28.20
N ALA A 594 -29.56 18.74 27.24
CA ALA A 594 -28.89 17.46 27.43
C ALA A 594 -27.39 17.59 27.15
N MET A 595 -26.69 18.30 28.04
CA MET A 595 -25.27 18.70 27.89
C MET A 595 -24.31 17.99 28.85
N ASP A 596 -24.83 17.05 29.64
CA ASP A 596 -24.06 16.24 30.58
C ASP A 596 -23.65 14.89 29.95
N GLU A 597 -22.63 14.24 30.51
CA GLU A 597 -22.20 12.89 30.10
C GLU A 597 -23.34 11.87 30.21
N GLU A 598 -24.19 12.03 31.22
CA GLU A 598 -25.36 11.20 31.47
C GLU A 598 -26.65 11.93 31.04
N PHE A 599 -27.48 11.23 30.28
CA PHE A 599 -28.78 11.72 29.83
C PHE A 599 -29.88 10.74 30.23
N ALA A 600 -30.81 11.21 31.05
CA ALA A 600 -32.00 10.45 31.42
C ALA A 600 -32.97 10.39 30.24
N VAL A 601 -33.21 9.18 29.75
CA VAL A 601 -34.11 8.94 28.61
C VAL A 601 -35.56 9.12 29.06
N THR A 602 -36.30 9.98 28.37
CA THR A 602 -37.72 10.25 28.66
C THR A 602 -38.68 9.60 27.66
N GLU A 603 -38.17 9.18 26.49
CA GLU A 603 -38.95 8.62 25.40
C GLU A 603 -38.15 7.53 24.70
N ASP A 604 -38.84 6.52 24.17
CA ASP A 604 -38.19 5.54 23.31
C ASP A 604 -37.69 6.19 22.02
N GLY A 605 -36.60 5.63 21.49
CA GLY A 605 -35.99 6.07 20.25
C GLY A 605 -34.50 5.78 20.15
N MET A 606 -33.91 6.33 19.10
CA MET A 606 -32.48 6.25 18.81
C MET A 606 -31.80 7.57 19.16
N TYR A 607 -30.61 7.48 19.74
CA TYR A 607 -29.87 8.60 20.28
C TYR A 607 -28.39 8.51 19.91
N PHE A 608 -27.71 9.64 19.91
CA PHE A 608 -26.25 9.72 19.88
C PHE A 608 -25.80 10.99 20.60
N CYS A 609 -24.53 11.06 21.00
CA CYS A 609 -23.95 12.26 21.55
C CYS A 609 -22.85 12.81 20.63
N ALA A 610 -22.67 14.12 20.68
CA ALA A 610 -21.53 14.81 20.12
C ALA A 610 -20.65 15.29 21.26
N VAL A 611 -19.35 15.00 21.18
CA VAL A 611 -18.36 15.39 22.18
C VAL A 611 -17.31 16.26 21.50
N THR A 612 -17.08 17.44 22.06
CA THR A 612 -16.07 18.38 21.56
C THR A 612 -14.81 18.25 22.39
N GLY A 613 -13.65 18.18 21.74
CA GLY A 613 -12.38 18.12 22.45
C GLY A 613 -11.17 18.46 21.57
N PRO A 614 -9.98 18.49 22.17
CA PRO A 614 -8.73 18.77 21.47
C PRO A 614 -8.43 17.72 20.39
N ASN A 615 -8.01 18.20 19.22
CA ASN A 615 -7.79 17.41 18.01
C ASN A 615 -6.33 16.90 17.91
N ASN A 616 -6.14 15.58 17.89
CA ASN A 616 -4.82 14.95 17.77
C ASN A 616 -4.22 14.99 16.35
N ALA A 617 -5.05 15.18 15.33
CA ALA A 617 -4.64 15.31 13.94
C ALA A 617 -4.47 16.77 13.50
N TYR A 618 -4.39 17.72 14.45
CA TYR A 618 -4.25 19.15 14.13
C TYR A 618 -2.96 19.45 13.33
N TRP A 619 -3.13 20.17 12.22
CA TRP A 619 -2.06 20.77 11.43
C TRP A 619 -2.54 22.07 10.79
N GLU A 620 -1.78 23.17 10.92
CA GLU A 620 -2.24 24.48 10.43
C GLU A 620 -2.42 24.55 8.90
N GLY A 621 -1.71 23.69 8.17
CA GLY A 621 -1.72 23.63 6.72
C GLY A 621 -2.94 22.93 6.11
N ALA A 622 -3.76 22.22 6.92
CA ALA A 622 -4.91 21.43 6.47
C ALA A 622 -6.12 22.28 6.03
N ARG A 623 -5.92 23.20 5.07
CA ARG A 623 -6.94 24.16 4.62
C ARG A 623 -8.21 23.45 4.15
N GLY A 624 -9.36 23.89 4.66
CA GLY A 624 -10.66 23.32 4.30
C GLY A 624 -10.96 21.97 4.96
N SER A 625 -10.07 21.47 5.82
CA SER A 625 -10.28 20.28 6.65
C SER A 625 -10.51 20.65 8.12
N ILE A 626 -11.23 19.79 8.85
CA ILE A 626 -11.35 19.90 10.31
C ILE A 626 -9.99 19.83 11.00
N PHE A 627 -8.98 19.24 10.35
CA PHE A 627 -7.63 19.13 10.89
C PHE A 627 -6.88 20.46 10.99
N LYS A 628 -7.41 21.55 10.40
CA LYS A 628 -6.90 22.90 10.69
C LYS A 628 -7.43 23.47 12.02
N SER A 629 -8.41 22.83 12.64
CA SER A 629 -8.93 23.21 13.95
C SER A 629 -8.17 22.49 15.06
N ARG A 630 -7.87 23.21 16.15
CA ARG A 630 -7.30 22.63 17.38
C ARG A 630 -8.32 21.79 18.15
N GLU A 631 -9.59 21.86 17.76
CA GLU A 631 -10.71 21.16 18.36
C GLU A 631 -11.50 20.42 17.28
N LEU A 632 -12.00 19.23 17.62
CA LEU A 632 -12.89 18.46 16.76
C LEU A 632 -14.14 18.06 17.54
N ILE A 633 -15.21 17.77 16.79
CA ILE A 633 -16.44 17.18 17.33
C ILE A 633 -16.47 15.72 16.87
N MET A 634 -16.54 14.80 17.83
CA MET A 634 -16.69 13.37 17.60
C MET A 634 -18.09 12.93 18.00
N PHE A 635 -18.70 12.08 17.18
CA PHE A 635 -20.05 11.56 17.38
C PHE A 635 -19.96 10.12 17.85
N SER A 636 -20.71 9.77 18.90
CA SER A 636 -20.90 8.37 19.29
C SER A 636 -21.63 7.61 18.18
N PRO A 637 -21.53 6.27 18.14
CA PRO A 637 -22.49 5.48 17.37
C PRO A 637 -23.91 5.74 17.87
N VAL A 638 -24.88 5.47 16.99
CA VAL A 638 -26.30 5.52 17.34
C VAL A 638 -26.61 4.37 18.29
N ILE A 639 -27.32 4.66 19.38
CA ILE A 639 -27.78 3.69 20.36
C ILE A 639 -29.31 3.70 20.47
N ASP A 640 -29.89 2.51 20.51
CA ASP A 640 -31.31 2.29 20.75
C ASP A 640 -31.57 2.06 22.25
N THR A 641 -32.65 2.65 22.74
CA THR A 641 -33.15 2.54 24.12
C THR A 641 -33.86 1.22 24.39
N THR A 642 -34.18 0.44 23.36
CA THR A 642 -34.83 -0.88 23.47
C THR A 642 -33.87 -2.05 23.70
N GLY A 643 -32.55 -1.81 23.65
CA GLY A 643 -31.52 -2.85 23.79
C GLY A 643 -31.22 -3.62 22.49
N LYS A 644 -31.80 -3.22 21.35
CA LYS A 644 -31.44 -3.73 20.03
C LYS A 644 -30.04 -3.27 19.64
N THR A 645 -29.22 -4.19 19.11
CA THR A 645 -27.94 -3.79 18.53
C THR A 645 -28.13 -3.21 17.14
N LEU A 646 -27.59 -2.01 16.92
CA LEU A 646 -27.53 -1.34 15.63
C LEU A 646 -26.17 -1.59 14.97
N PRO A 647 -26.10 -1.55 13.62
CA PRO A 647 -24.82 -1.53 12.92
C PRO A 647 -23.88 -0.44 13.47
N ARG A 648 -22.62 -0.82 13.69
CA ARG A 648 -21.50 0.05 14.09
C ARG A 648 -20.20 -0.46 13.46
N ALA A 649 -19.19 0.40 13.35
CA ALA A 649 -17.87 -0.02 12.90
C ALA A 649 -17.34 -1.20 13.74
N GLY A 650 -16.61 -2.11 13.10
CA GLY A 650 -16.08 -3.33 13.71
C GLY A 650 -17.10 -4.47 13.89
N GLY A 651 -18.38 -4.24 13.56
CA GLY A 651 -19.45 -5.21 13.67
C GLY A 651 -19.84 -5.54 15.13
N LEU A 652 -20.97 -6.23 15.31
CA LEU A 652 -21.31 -6.90 16.57
C LEU A 652 -20.12 -7.76 16.99
N MET A 653 -19.46 -7.40 18.11
CA MET A 653 -18.32 -8.14 18.67
C MET A 653 -18.52 -9.64 18.49
N LYS A 654 -17.60 -10.31 17.78
CA LYS A 654 -17.42 -11.75 17.97
C LYS A 654 -17.17 -11.93 19.46
N THR A 655 -18.12 -12.58 20.12
CA THR A 655 -17.95 -13.05 21.50
C THR A 655 -16.63 -13.80 21.58
N SER A 656 -15.81 -13.36 22.54
CA SER A 656 -14.52 -13.93 22.96
C SER A 656 -14.23 -15.34 22.44
N ALA A 657 -13.24 -15.47 21.55
CA ALA A 657 -12.58 -16.76 21.36
C ALA A 657 -11.77 -17.09 22.64
N PRO A 658 -11.95 -18.25 23.26
CA PRO A 658 -11.10 -18.68 24.36
C PRO A 658 -9.72 -19.06 23.82
N ALA A 659 -8.70 -18.86 24.66
CA ALA A 659 -7.30 -19.20 24.42
C ALA A 659 -7.12 -20.53 23.64
N ALA A 660 -6.48 -20.46 22.47
CA ALA A 660 -6.10 -21.65 21.72
C ALA A 660 -4.78 -22.20 22.27
N ASN A 661 -4.90 -23.28 23.04
CA ASN A 661 -3.81 -24.22 23.28
C ASN A 661 -3.38 -24.87 21.96
N GLN A 662 -2.07 -25.09 21.86
CA GLN A 662 -1.39 -25.93 20.87
C GLN A 662 -2.08 -27.31 20.70
N THR A 663 -2.25 -27.78 19.46
CA THR A 663 -1.66 -29.03 18.93
C THR A 663 -2.30 -29.49 17.60
N ASN A 664 -1.40 -29.92 16.69
CA ASN A 664 -1.48 -30.98 15.68
C ASN A 664 -2.23 -30.80 14.33
N GLU A 665 -1.40 -30.75 13.28
CA GLU A 665 -1.43 -31.49 12.00
C GLU A 665 -2.75 -32.09 11.50
N ALA A 666 -3.17 -31.69 10.29
CA ALA A 666 -3.59 -32.62 9.22
C ALA A 666 -3.64 -31.94 7.84
N ASN A 667 -3.25 -32.74 6.85
CA ASN A 667 -2.99 -32.49 5.42
C ASN A 667 -4.26 -32.16 4.58
N PRO A 668 -4.16 -31.46 3.43
CA PRO A 668 -5.30 -31.15 2.56
C PRO A 668 -5.44 -32.18 1.42
N ASP A 669 -6.65 -32.58 1.06
CA ASP A 669 -6.94 -33.10 -0.28
C ASP A 669 -8.43 -33.17 -0.63
N ASN A 670 -8.67 -32.92 -1.92
CA ASN A 670 -9.78 -33.33 -2.79
C ASN A 670 -11.06 -32.47 -2.96
N ASN A 671 -11.21 -31.98 -4.22
CA ASN A 671 -12.29 -32.24 -5.20
C ASN A 671 -13.75 -32.02 -4.78
N SER A 672 -14.71 -31.63 -5.62
CA SER A 672 -14.84 -31.25 -7.04
C SER A 672 -16.34 -31.02 -7.26
N SER A 673 -16.69 -30.09 -8.16
CA SER A 673 -17.88 -30.05 -9.04
C SER A 673 -19.12 -30.90 -8.69
N VAL A 674 -20.30 -30.27 -8.53
CA VAL A 674 -21.58 -30.78 -9.09
C VAL A 674 -22.54 -29.60 -9.36
N VAL A 675 -22.92 -29.43 -10.63
CA VAL A 675 -24.15 -28.76 -11.11
C VAL A 675 -25.23 -29.85 -11.24
N PRO A 676 -26.51 -29.52 -11.03
CA PRO A 676 -27.47 -29.82 -12.11
C PRO A 676 -28.57 -28.75 -12.31
N ASP A 677 -28.63 -28.28 -13.56
CA ASP A 677 -29.76 -28.15 -14.51
C ASP A 677 -31.24 -28.19 -14.05
N ASP A 678 -31.94 -27.17 -14.59
CA ASP A 678 -33.21 -27.17 -15.33
C ASP A 678 -34.55 -27.60 -14.70
N ALA A 679 -35.53 -26.68 -14.77
CA ALA A 679 -36.77 -26.81 -15.57
C ALA A 679 -37.71 -25.59 -15.32
N VAL A 680 -37.85 -24.65 -16.26
CA VAL A 680 -38.87 -24.58 -17.34
C VAL A 680 -40.22 -23.93 -16.95
N ILE A 681 -40.40 -22.71 -17.49
CA ILE A 681 -41.56 -22.12 -18.21
C ILE A 681 -42.93 -22.01 -17.51
N LYS A 682 -43.45 -20.77 -17.37
CA LYS A 682 -44.73 -20.34 -17.99
C LYS A 682 -45.04 -18.84 -17.89
N ASP A 683 -44.86 -18.22 -19.05
CA ASP A 683 -45.58 -17.17 -19.76
C ASP A 683 -46.88 -16.51 -19.21
N SER A 684 -47.03 -15.25 -19.68
CA SER A 684 -48.26 -14.51 -20.03
C SER A 684 -49.07 -13.75 -18.97
N GLY A 685 -49.33 -12.46 -19.23
CA GLY A 685 -50.38 -11.70 -18.57
C GLY A 685 -50.29 -10.18 -18.69
N SER A 686 -50.83 -9.64 -19.78
CA SER A 686 -50.86 -8.22 -20.18
C SER A 686 -51.78 -7.30 -19.35
N THR A 687 -51.33 -6.05 -19.19
CA THR A 687 -52.05 -4.75 -19.29
C THR A 687 -53.41 -4.52 -18.63
N SER A 688 -53.52 -3.42 -17.85
CA SER A 688 -54.56 -2.40 -18.05
C SER A 688 -54.25 -1.12 -17.27
N GLU A 689 -54.23 0.01 -17.97
CA GLU A 689 -54.39 1.38 -17.44
C GLU A 689 -55.77 1.57 -16.80
N VAL A 690 -55.94 2.57 -15.92
CA VAL A 690 -56.80 3.76 -16.17
C VAL A 690 -56.72 4.74 -15.00
N SER A 691 -56.66 6.01 -15.42
CA SER A 691 -56.70 7.32 -14.77
C SER A 691 -57.63 7.59 -13.57
N GLY A 692 -57.34 8.69 -12.86
CA GLY A 692 -58.28 9.38 -11.96
C GLY A 692 -57.70 10.58 -11.22
N SER A 693 -57.71 11.75 -11.86
CA SER A 693 -57.30 13.08 -11.33
C SER A 693 -58.23 13.68 -10.26
N SER A 694 -57.73 14.54 -9.36
CA SER A 694 -58.34 15.86 -9.05
C SER A 694 -57.54 16.75 -8.05
N ASN A 695 -56.97 17.84 -8.60
CA ASN A 695 -56.97 19.25 -8.16
C ASN A 695 -56.98 19.66 -6.66
N LEU A 696 -55.81 20.12 -6.17
CA LEU A 696 -55.39 21.47 -5.68
C LEU A 696 -56.46 22.58 -5.44
N PRO A 697 -56.29 23.54 -4.48
CA PRO A 697 -55.22 24.58 -4.56
C PRO A 697 -54.61 25.22 -3.26
N TRP A 698 -53.30 25.54 -3.34
CA TRP A 698 -52.50 26.77 -3.01
C TRP A 698 -52.96 27.76 -1.91
N ILE A 699 -52.08 28.22 -0.99
CA ILE A 699 -51.14 29.39 -1.09
C ILE A 699 -49.95 29.21 -0.07
N ALA A 700 -48.69 29.02 -0.51
CA ALA A 700 -47.52 29.94 -0.52
C ALA A 700 -47.34 30.86 0.73
N VAL A 701 -46.19 30.89 1.43
CA VAL A 701 -44.95 31.58 1.00
C VAL A 701 -43.67 30.88 1.50
N THR A 702 -42.75 30.78 0.56
CA THR A 702 -41.39 30.22 0.53
C THR A 702 -40.33 31.20 1.07
N VAL A 703 -39.30 30.69 1.78
CA VAL A 703 -37.89 31.05 1.54
C VAL A 703 -37.04 29.77 1.61
N ILE A 704 -36.47 29.40 0.47
CA ILE A 704 -35.44 28.36 0.23
C ILE A 704 -34.07 29.06 0.31
N ILE A 705 -33.00 28.45 0.84
CA ILE A 705 -31.91 27.83 0.06
C ILE A 705 -30.95 27.05 0.97
N VAL A 706 -30.49 25.94 0.41
CA VAL A 706 -29.60 24.86 0.83
C VAL A 706 -28.10 25.19 0.60
N LEU A 707 -27.22 24.49 1.34
CA LEU A 707 -25.77 24.26 1.13
C LEU A 707 -24.73 25.36 1.49
N LEU A 708 -23.98 25.12 2.58
CA LEU A 708 -22.51 24.97 2.66
C LEU A 708 -22.01 25.20 4.11
N SER A 709 -21.04 24.39 4.55
CA SER A 709 -20.16 24.60 5.73
C SER A 709 -20.64 24.20 7.14
N ALA A 710 -20.79 22.90 7.41
CA ALA A 710 -20.63 22.38 8.77
C ALA A 710 -19.13 22.27 9.10
N GLY A 711 -18.57 23.37 9.63
CA GLY A 711 -17.17 23.42 10.06
C GLY A 711 -16.65 24.76 10.58
N SER A 712 -17.33 25.89 10.32
CA SER A 712 -16.75 27.20 10.67
C SER A 712 -17.69 28.20 11.35
N ALA A 713 -18.92 27.82 11.72
CA ALA A 713 -19.90 28.76 12.28
C ALA A 713 -20.24 28.55 13.77
N PHE A 714 -19.45 27.78 14.53
CA PHE A 714 -19.66 27.64 15.99
C PHE A 714 -18.69 28.47 16.85
N LEU A 715 -17.60 29.01 16.27
CA LEU A 715 -16.55 29.73 17.00
C LEU A 715 -16.65 31.27 16.96
N ALA A 716 -17.67 31.85 16.31
CA ALA A 716 -17.82 33.31 16.19
C ALA A 716 -18.79 33.96 17.18
N ALA A 717 -19.48 33.20 18.04
CA ALA A 717 -20.48 33.75 18.98
C ALA A 717 -19.97 33.99 20.42
N LYS A 718 -18.67 33.84 20.70
CA LYS A 718 -18.10 34.02 22.05
C LYS A 718 -17.09 35.17 22.19
N ARG A 719 -16.89 35.98 21.15
CA ARG A 719 -16.06 37.21 21.19
C ARG A 719 -16.94 38.45 21.10
N ASN A 720 -17.72 38.71 22.15
CA ASN A 720 -18.21 40.05 22.48
C ASN A 720 -18.78 40.00 23.89
N ILE A 721 -17.93 40.21 24.89
CA ILE A 721 -18.25 40.84 26.17
C ILE A 721 -16.89 41.13 26.87
N LYS A 722 -16.69 42.40 27.20
CA LYS A 722 -15.65 43.01 28.05
C LYS A 722 -14.23 43.18 27.51
N ARG A 723 -13.97 44.41 27.01
CA ARG A 723 -12.92 45.27 27.59
C ARG A 723 -13.17 46.73 27.18
N GLU A 724 -13.75 47.49 28.10
CA GLU A 724 -13.71 48.96 28.10
C GLU A 724 -12.99 49.42 29.36
N LYS A 725 -12.12 50.43 29.18
CA LYS A 725 -11.39 51.28 30.15
C LYS A 725 -10.17 50.64 30.82
N SER A 726 -9.00 51.29 30.90
CA SER A 726 -8.64 52.72 30.90
C SER A 726 -7.17 52.91 30.45
N ALA A 727 -6.88 53.88 29.58
CA ALA A 727 -6.20 55.17 29.85
C ALA A 727 -4.69 55.10 30.15
N GLY A 728 -3.90 55.80 29.34
CA GLY A 728 -2.45 55.96 29.47
C GLY A 728 -1.77 55.98 28.12
#